data_AF-A0A512PCL4-F1
#
_entry.id   AF-A0A512PCL4-F1
#
_cell.length_a   1.000
_cell.length_b   1.000
_cell.length_c   1.000
_cell.angle_alpha   90.00
_cell.angle_beta   90.00
_cell.angle_gamma   90.00
#
_symmetry.space_group_name_H-M   'P 1'
#
loop_
_entity.id
_entity.type
_entity.pdbx_description
1 polymer ?
#
loop_
_entity_poly.entity_id
_entity_poly.type
_entity_poly.pdbx_seq_one_letter_code
_entity_poly.pdbx_strand_id
1 'polypeptide(L)'
;MARTETGRAAARPRAARGKRPDSWTVVGPAGLSAADARDRVRDLLADADLADDEVPSVPPGIAAGDVPLEALAEAAERLRDALAELGQAPSASPWRLAGLTDADRLDLRRLAQVVKRLLSASSAVEDGLVKGLAARAFTPTHLDLMADWLAAGGSAPLVPTGDAREVVGPTWHAHAAHVREQVEAYRQAHVPHLGPFTPGALAADLDRALAAAQHADTRLLTRKRRRREVVAALADVVRPGADVDLAALSDALGALVEARDDLPALVRTVGELPGVALPAGWNALDDDEVASLDRALQAWEAAAALEPAGEPDGAAELDAATLAIVAASDALPPNAAGSLRALADAWRGLIDAMQVGAVDAVFWQAGRTLAETLAHDGPLWHADVSKAGGLTRLTRWVRVRAALAELDGYGLTEVGDLVRAGRLDAETVGDAIALAVARAVLDERLTATGLTVDEPVDGTGDEAAEDAADDTVAETADATGSASAGPGALGLLSGRGTDTGAGVPHPDLPGDLVIRSALASRYVPAADAPVLDLFVLDNVGISSNLAKVRAQIDDILTAEAPVTAERLARLVARRFGLERLREARRATILQTVPKGRLHRSPNGDLVVWHLAQDPATWTGYRVPADGTRRDVADVPYEELRNALADVARRAHGLPEDRLVSLTAGAFGIARPSAAARQRLSEAVTTALREGVLVRRAEALFAP
;
A
#
# COMPACT_ATOMS: atom_id res chain seq x y z
N MET A 1 15.81 40.54 -67.54
CA MET A 1 16.05 39.40 -66.62
C MET A 1 16.41 40.03 -65.27
N ALA A 2 15.51 40.26 -64.32
CA ALA A 2 14.35 39.47 -63.85
C ALA A 2 14.77 38.23 -63.04
N ARG A 3 14.83 38.41 -61.71
CA ARG A 3 14.72 37.37 -60.67
C ARG A 3 13.95 37.94 -59.47
N THR A 4 12.63 37.81 -59.56
CA THR A 4 11.68 37.56 -58.46
C THR A 4 12.15 37.88 -57.03
N GLU A 5 11.58 38.93 -56.44
CA GLU A 5 11.38 39.00 -55.00
C GLU A 5 10.30 37.98 -54.61
N THR A 6 10.53 37.20 -53.55
CA THR A 6 9.54 36.24 -53.03
C THR A 6 8.51 36.93 -52.13
N GLY A 7 7.25 36.52 -52.24
CA GLY A 7 6.13 37.24 -51.66
C GLY A 7 6.14 37.32 -50.14
N ARG A 8 6.14 38.55 -49.61
CA ARG A 8 5.74 38.84 -48.23
C ARG A 8 4.27 38.44 -48.07
N ALA A 9 4.00 37.38 -47.31
CA ALA A 9 2.63 36.92 -47.08
C ALA A 9 1.78 38.07 -46.50
N ALA A 10 0.69 38.41 -47.18
CA ALA A 10 -0.19 39.48 -46.74
C ALA A 10 -0.96 39.01 -45.50
N ALA A 11 -0.88 39.78 -44.41
CA ALA A 11 -1.76 39.57 -43.26
C ALA A 11 -3.22 39.64 -43.73
N ARG A 12 -4.01 38.60 -43.46
CA ARG A 12 -5.44 38.61 -43.76
C ARG A 12 -6.07 39.81 -43.03
N PRO A 13 -6.95 40.60 -43.68
CA PRO A 13 -7.59 41.70 -43.00
C PRO A 13 -8.39 41.17 -41.82
N ARG A 14 -8.22 41.78 -40.63
CA ARG A 14 -9.09 41.53 -39.47
C ARG A 14 -10.53 41.77 -39.92
N ALA A 15 -11.35 40.71 -39.96
CA ALA A 15 -12.75 40.83 -40.32
C ALA A 15 -13.41 41.84 -39.38
N ALA A 16 -14.31 42.67 -39.92
CA ALA A 16 -15.02 43.66 -39.11
C ALA A 16 -15.84 42.91 -38.04
N ARG A 17 -15.47 43.07 -36.76
CA ARG A 17 -16.23 42.50 -35.64
C ARG A 17 -17.62 43.13 -35.68
N GLY A 18 -18.63 42.33 -36.04
CA GLY A 18 -20.04 42.70 -35.87
C GLY A 18 -20.30 43.09 -34.41
N LYS A 19 -21.26 44.00 -34.20
CA LYS A 19 -21.57 44.50 -32.85
C LYS A 19 -22.16 43.35 -32.03
N ARG A 20 -21.34 42.72 -31.18
CA ARG A 20 -21.76 41.60 -30.33
C ARG A 20 -22.91 42.04 -29.40
N PRO A 21 -23.87 41.15 -29.08
CA PRO A 21 -24.89 41.44 -28.07
C PRO A 21 -24.24 41.79 -26.73
N ASP A 22 -24.84 42.72 -25.98
CA ASP A 22 -24.25 43.22 -24.74
C ASP A 22 -24.03 42.11 -23.69
N SER A 23 -24.84 41.03 -23.73
CA SER A 23 -24.68 39.81 -22.94
C SER A 23 -23.32 39.12 -23.13
N TRP A 24 -22.82 39.03 -24.36
CA TRP A 24 -21.52 38.42 -24.67
C TRP A 24 -20.34 39.21 -24.11
N THR A 25 -20.53 40.51 -23.84
CA THR A 25 -19.49 41.42 -23.31
C THR A 25 -19.52 41.58 -21.79
N VAL A 26 -20.44 40.92 -21.07
CA VAL A 26 -20.49 40.97 -19.60
C VAL A 26 -19.31 40.19 -19.01
N VAL A 27 -18.34 40.92 -18.49
CA VAL A 27 -17.20 40.40 -17.73
C VAL A 27 -17.68 39.57 -16.53
N GLY A 28 -17.16 38.34 -16.41
CA GLY A 28 -17.42 37.44 -15.30
C GLY A 28 -16.47 37.62 -14.12
N PRO A 29 -16.59 36.78 -13.07
CA PRO A 29 -15.78 36.91 -11.86
C PRO A 29 -14.28 36.67 -12.11
N ALA A 30 -13.91 35.81 -13.07
CA ALA A 30 -12.53 35.62 -13.53
C ALA A 30 -12.01 36.75 -14.46
N GLY A 31 -12.67 37.91 -14.55
CA GLY A 31 -12.16 39.09 -15.26
C GLY A 31 -12.26 39.08 -16.78
N LEU A 32 -12.81 38.03 -17.40
CA LEU A 32 -13.05 37.93 -18.84
C LEU A 32 -14.55 37.88 -19.18
N SER A 33 -14.93 38.35 -20.37
CA SER A 33 -16.28 38.13 -20.92
C SER A 33 -16.35 36.86 -21.79
N ALA A 34 -17.55 36.38 -22.12
CA ALA A 34 -17.73 35.28 -23.06
C ALA A 34 -17.09 35.59 -24.43
N ALA A 35 -17.17 36.86 -24.84
CA ALA A 35 -16.55 37.36 -26.07
C ALA A 35 -15.02 37.25 -26.05
N ASP A 36 -14.37 37.50 -24.90
CA ASP A 36 -12.90 37.44 -24.76
C ASP A 36 -12.43 35.99 -24.64
N ALA A 37 -13.11 35.18 -23.82
CA ALA A 37 -12.81 33.76 -23.66
C ALA A 37 -12.96 32.99 -24.98
N ARG A 38 -14.02 33.24 -25.76
CA ARG A 38 -14.21 32.63 -27.09
C ARG A 38 -13.16 33.06 -28.11
N ASP A 39 -12.73 34.33 -28.08
CA ASP A 39 -11.63 34.78 -28.93
C ASP A 39 -10.29 34.14 -28.51
N ARG A 40 -10.02 34.01 -27.20
CA ARG A 40 -8.83 33.34 -26.64
C ARG A 40 -8.77 31.85 -27.02
N VAL A 41 -9.88 31.12 -26.89
CA VAL A 41 -9.99 29.70 -27.31
C VAL A 41 -9.72 29.55 -28.81
N ARG A 42 -10.33 30.38 -29.66
CA ARG A 42 -10.11 30.35 -31.10
C ARG A 42 -8.65 30.61 -31.48
N ASP A 43 -8.05 31.65 -30.88
CA ASP A 43 -6.72 32.09 -31.26
C ASP A 43 -5.66 31.06 -30.80
N LEU A 44 -5.83 30.44 -29.62
CA LEU A 44 -4.99 29.31 -29.17
C LEU A 44 -5.15 28.05 -30.07
N LEU A 45 -6.38 27.68 -30.44
CA LEU A 45 -6.64 26.56 -31.36
C LEU A 45 -6.23 26.84 -32.83
N ALA A 46 -5.77 28.05 -33.15
CA ALA A 46 -5.24 28.39 -34.47
C ALA A 46 -3.70 28.32 -34.51
N ASP A 47 -3.03 28.52 -33.38
CA ASP A 47 -1.58 28.61 -33.27
C ASP A 47 -0.93 27.33 -32.64
N ALA A 48 -1.65 26.57 -31.80
CA ALA A 48 -1.12 25.42 -31.08
C ALA A 48 -1.56 24.05 -31.65
N ASP A 49 -0.61 23.13 -31.87
CA ASP A 49 -0.83 21.74 -32.31
C ASP A 49 -1.03 20.82 -31.09
N LEU A 50 -2.15 21.00 -30.39
CA LEU A 50 -2.52 20.26 -29.17
C LEU A 50 -3.65 19.25 -29.44
N ALA A 51 -3.53 18.02 -28.94
CA ALA A 51 -4.65 17.09 -28.91
C ALA A 51 -5.65 17.45 -27.78
N ASP A 52 -6.94 17.13 -27.96
CA ASP A 52 -7.97 17.45 -26.96
C ASP A 52 -7.74 16.75 -25.60
N ASP A 53 -7.03 15.61 -25.59
CA ASP A 53 -6.66 14.89 -24.37
C ASP A 53 -5.28 15.31 -23.80
N GLU A 54 -4.71 16.41 -24.30
CA GLU A 54 -3.53 17.11 -23.76
C GLU A 54 -3.91 18.43 -23.07
N VAL A 55 -5.17 18.86 -23.22
CA VAL A 55 -5.75 20.00 -22.53
C VAL A 55 -6.21 19.54 -21.13
N PRO A 56 -5.57 19.98 -20.03
CA PRO A 56 -5.90 19.51 -18.69
C PRO A 56 -7.27 20.01 -18.22
N SER A 57 -7.88 19.29 -17.30
CA SER A 57 -9.07 19.72 -16.57
C SER A 57 -8.77 20.90 -15.63
N VAL A 58 -9.76 21.77 -15.42
CA VAL A 58 -9.65 22.99 -14.61
C VAL A 58 -10.70 22.98 -13.49
N PRO A 59 -10.32 23.14 -12.22
CA PRO A 59 -11.28 23.32 -11.13
C PRO A 59 -12.26 24.48 -11.39
N PRO A 60 -13.58 24.30 -11.18
CA PRO A 60 -14.58 25.35 -11.42
C PRO A 60 -14.33 26.67 -10.67
N GLY A 61 -13.62 26.62 -9.54
CA GLY A 61 -13.21 27.80 -8.78
C GLY A 61 -12.36 28.80 -9.57
N ILE A 62 -11.54 28.34 -10.52
CA ILE A 62 -10.73 29.23 -11.37
C ILE A 62 -11.63 30.04 -12.30
N ALA A 63 -12.68 29.44 -12.88
CA ALA A 63 -13.69 30.17 -13.65
C ALA A 63 -14.56 31.08 -12.76
N ALA A 64 -14.82 30.67 -11.51
CA ALA A 64 -15.52 31.46 -10.50
C ALA A 64 -14.67 32.61 -9.90
N GLY A 65 -13.40 32.76 -10.28
CA GLY A 65 -12.52 33.85 -9.83
C GLY A 65 -11.82 33.62 -8.48
N ASP A 66 -11.78 32.40 -7.95
CA ASP A 66 -11.07 32.06 -6.71
C ASP A 66 -9.54 32.26 -6.81
N VAL A 67 -9.00 32.26 -8.03
CA VAL A 67 -7.57 32.45 -8.36
C VAL A 67 -7.44 33.52 -9.46
N PRO A 68 -6.61 34.57 -9.28
CA PRO A 68 -6.33 35.54 -10.34
C PRO A 68 -5.68 34.88 -11.57
N LEU A 69 -6.19 35.17 -12.76
CA LEU A 69 -5.70 34.56 -14.00
C LEU A 69 -4.25 34.96 -14.31
N GLU A 70 -3.81 36.13 -13.85
CA GLU A 70 -2.42 36.59 -13.94
C GLU A 70 -1.47 35.70 -13.13
N ALA A 71 -1.84 35.35 -11.89
CA ALA A 71 -1.03 34.49 -11.04
C ALA A 71 -0.90 33.06 -11.62
N LEU A 72 -1.97 32.57 -12.23
CA LEU A 72 -1.97 31.29 -12.95
C LEU A 72 -1.14 31.33 -14.23
N ALA A 73 -1.19 32.43 -14.99
CA ALA A 73 -0.35 32.63 -16.17
C ALA A 73 1.15 32.71 -15.78
N GLU A 74 1.48 33.39 -14.69
CA GLU A 74 2.85 33.41 -14.14
C GLU A 74 3.32 32.01 -13.70
N ALA A 75 2.46 31.21 -13.05
CA ALA A 75 2.81 29.84 -12.64
C ALA A 75 3.03 28.91 -13.85
N ALA A 76 2.22 29.06 -14.90
CA ALA A 76 2.43 28.37 -16.17
C ALA A 76 3.74 28.79 -16.86
N GLU A 77 4.10 30.08 -16.82
CA GLU A 77 5.38 30.59 -17.31
C GLU A 77 6.58 30.06 -16.49
N ARG A 78 6.45 29.99 -15.15
CA ARG A 78 7.45 29.35 -14.27
C ARG A 78 7.67 27.87 -14.62
N LEU A 79 6.61 27.12 -14.95
CA LEU A 79 6.72 25.73 -15.40
C LEU A 79 7.37 25.61 -16.78
N ARG A 80 6.93 26.42 -17.75
CA ARG A 80 7.51 26.50 -19.11
C ARG A 80 9.03 26.69 -19.06
N ASP A 81 9.47 27.68 -18.28
CA ASP A 81 10.89 28.03 -18.17
C ASP A 81 11.70 26.96 -17.41
N ALA A 82 11.12 26.32 -16.39
CA ALA A 82 11.75 25.20 -15.70
C ALA A 82 11.92 23.97 -16.61
N LEU A 83 10.95 23.68 -17.49
CA LEU A 83 11.04 22.61 -18.49
C LEU A 83 12.09 22.94 -19.57
N ALA A 84 12.16 24.19 -20.02
CA ALA A 84 13.20 24.66 -20.93
C ALA A 84 14.61 24.57 -20.30
N GLU A 85 14.76 24.95 -19.02
CA GLU A 85 16.00 24.77 -18.27
C GLU A 85 16.40 23.30 -18.10
N LEU A 86 15.43 22.38 -17.94
CA LEU A 86 15.73 20.95 -17.82
C LEU A 86 16.46 20.42 -19.07
N GLY A 87 16.07 20.92 -20.26
CA GLY A 87 16.77 20.67 -21.53
C GLY A 87 16.66 19.25 -22.06
N GLN A 88 15.69 18.48 -21.55
CA GLN A 88 15.35 17.11 -21.93
C GLN A 88 13.96 16.77 -21.36
N ALA A 89 13.29 15.76 -21.93
CA ALA A 89 11.98 15.32 -21.43
C ALA A 89 12.02 14.95 -19.93
N PRO A 90 10.99 15.29 -19.13
CA PRO A 90 10.88 14.93 -17.71
C PRO A 90 11.02 13.43 -17.47
N SER A 91 10.39 12.62 -18.33
CA SER A 91 10.47 11.16 -18.33
C SER A 91 11.89 10.62 -18.53
N ALA A 92 12.80 11.38 -19.14
CA ALA A 92 14.21 11.01 -19.32
C ALA A 92 15.14 11.54 -18.22
N SER A 93 14.62 12.25 -17.20
CA SER A 93 15.44 12.81 -16.12
C SER A 93 16.00 11.71 -15.22
N PRO A 94 17.33 11.58 -15.04
CA PRO A 94 17.89 10.63 -14.08
C PRO A 94 17.55 11.02 -12.64
N TRP A 95 17.16 12.27 -12.40
CA TRP A 95 16.75 12.77 -11.08
C TRP A 95 15.25 12.65 -10.82
N ARG A 96 14.47 12.00 -11.71
CA ARG A 96 13.01 11.83 -11.58
C ARG A 96 12.54 11.06 -10.34
N LEU A 97 13.48 10.50 -9.56
CA LEU A 97 13.27 9.93 -8.24
C LEU A 97 13.01 10.99 -7.15
N ALA A 98 13.51 12.22 -7.31
CA ALA A 98 13.51 13.20 -6.25
C ALA A 98 12.14 13.89 -6.10
N GLY A 99 11.53 13.73 -4.92
CA GLY A 99 10.25 14.34 -4.54
C GLY A 99 10.36 15.76 -3.98
N LEU A 100 11.57 16.28 -3.82
CA LEU A 100 11.86 17.66 -3.41
C LEU A 100 11.18 18.69 -4.34
N THR A 101 10.51 19.68 -3.74
CA THR A 101 9.79 20.78 -4.44
C THR A 101 10.36 22.17 -4.15
N ASP A 102 11.44 22.28 -3.38
CA ASP A 102 12.08 23.55 -3.01
C ASP A 102 13.55 23.53 -3.44
N ALA A 103 13.90 24.35 -4.43
CA ALA A 103 15.23 24.39 -5.03
C ALA A 103 16.24 25.21 -4.23
N ASP A 104 15.77 26.17 -3.41
CA ASP A 104 16.62 27.11 -2.69
C ASP A 104 17.02 26.60 -1.30
N ARG A 105 16.25 25.66 -0.73
CA ARG A 105 16.54 24.99 0.55
C ARG A 105 17.32 23.68 0.41
N LEU A 106 17.83 23.36 -0.78
CA LEU A 106 18.61 22.14 -1.04
C LEU A 106 19.98 22.17 -0.35
N ASP A 107 20.21 21.26 0.61
CA ASP A 107 21.57 20.94 1.06
C ASP A 107 22.27 20.06 0.00
N LEU A 108 22.81 20.73 -1.02
CA LEU A 108 23.57 20.11 -2.10
C LEU A 108 24.81 19.34 -1.59
N ARG A 109 25.35 19.66 -0.40
CA ARG A 109 26.48 18.93 0.18
C ARG A 109 26.04 17.61 0.78
N ARG A 110 24.94 17.60 1.55
CA ARG A 110 24.31 16.38 2.07
C ARG A 110 23.85 15.48 0.93
N LEU A 111 23.14 16.02 -0.05
CA LEU A 111 22.68 15.28 -1.24
C LEU A 111 23.85 14.65 -2.00
N ALA A 112 24.91 15.42 -2.28
CA ALA A 112 26.12 14.91 -2.94
C ALA A 112 26.84 13.82 -2.12
N GLN A 113 26.84 13.92 -0.78
CA GLN A 113 27.41 12.89 0.08
C GLN A 113 26.57 11.61 0.08
N VAL A 114 25.24 11.72 0.15
CA VAL A 114 24.32 10.58 0.16
C VAL A 114 24.38 9.81 -1.16
N VAL A 115 24.36 10.51 -2.31
CA VAL A 115 24.55 9.89 -3.63
C VAL A 115 25.89 9.17 -3.73
N LYS A 116 26.99 9.77 -3.23
CA LYS A 116 28.30 9.09 -3.18
C LYS A 116 28.29 7.84 -2.30
N ARG A 117 27.60 7.85 -1.15
CA ARG A 117 27.45 6.66 -0.30
C ARG A 117 26.70 5.54 -1.01
N LEU A 118 25.60 5.85 -1.68
CA LEU A 118 24.80 4.85 -2.42
C LEU A 118 25.58 4.21 -3.55
N LEU A 119 26.25 4.99 -4.38
CA LEU A 119 27.08 4.47 -5.47
C LEU A 119 28.28 3.66 -4.93
N SER A 120 28.90 4.10 -3.84
CA SER A 120 29.98 3.37 -3.18
C SER A 120 29.52 2.03 -2.58
N ALA A 121 28.37 2.01 -1.91
CA ALA A 121 27.79 0.80 -1.34
C ALA A 121 27.37 -0.19 -2.43
N SER A 122 26.76 0.31 -3.51
CA SER A 122 26.42 -0.51 -4.69
C SER A 122 27.66 -1.12 -5.35
N SER A 123 28.79 -0.40 -5.41
CA SER A 123 30.05 -0.97 -5.90
C SER A 123 30.73 -1.95 -4.94
N ALA A 124 30.47 -1.85 -3.63
CA ALA A 124 31.03 -2.71 -2.59
C ALA A 124 30.31 -4.06 -2.42
N VAL A 125 29.19 -4.25 -3.13
CA VAL A 125 28.64 -5.58 -3.42
C VAL A 125 29.40 -6.08 -4.65
N GLU A 126 30.53 -6.77 -4.46
CA GLU A 126 31.43 -7.16 -5.57
C GLU A 126 31.09 -8.51 -6.23
N ASP A 127 30.60 -9.49 -5.47
CA ASP A 127 30.34 -10.85 -5.96
C ASP A 127 29.16 -10.92 -6.95
N GLY A 128 29.26 -11.82 -7.93
CA GLY A 128 28.28 -11.99 -9.01
C GLY A 128 26.94 -12.58 -8.54
N LEU A 129 26.95 -13.52 -7.59
CA LEU A 129 25.74 -14.13 -7.06
C LEU A 129 25.03 -13.16 -6.11
N VAL A 130 25.77 -12.51 -5.22
CA VAL A 130 25.24 -11.50 -4.29
C VAL A 130 24.69 -10.27 -5.05
N LYS A 131 25.35 -9.83 -6.14
CA LYS A 131 24.77 -8.84 -7.08
C LYS A 131 23.46 -9.33 -7.69
N GLY A 132 23.41 -10.58 -8.15
CA GLY A 132 22.22 -11.20 -8.74
C GLY A 132 21.05 -11.30 -7.77
N LEU A 133 21.30 -11.55 -6.48
CA LEU A 133 20.27 -11.50 -5.45
C LEU A 133 19.81 -10.06 -5.17
N ALA A 134 20.75 -9.14 -4.93
CA ALA A 134 20.47 -7.73 -4.65
C ALA A 134 19.71 -7.01 -5.78
N ALA A 135 19.89 -7.44 -7.03
CA ALA A 135 19.13 -6.93 -8.18
C ALA A 135 17.61 -7.13 -8.05
N ARG A 136 17.15 -8.13 -7.28
CA ARG A 136 15.74 -8.46 -7.07
C ARG A 136 15.10 -7.71 -5.90
N ALA A 137 15.83 -6.77 -5.28
CA ALA A 137 15.29 -5.89 -4.24
C ALA A 137 14.55 -4.69 -4.83
N PHE A 138 13.29 -4.49 -4.42
CA PHE A 138 12.46 -3.34 -4.81
C PHE A 138 12.31 -2.31 -3.70
N THR A 139 12.72 -2.66 -2.48
CA THR A 139 12.78 -1.77 -1.31
C THR A 139 14.08 -2.02 -0.53
N PRO A 140 14.54 -1.08 0.31
CA PRO A 140 15.65 -1.34 1.22
C PRO A 140 15.38 -2.51 2.16
N THR A 141 14.12 -2.70 2.59
CA THR A 141 13.71 -3.83 3.44
C THR A 141 14.00 -5.19 2.78
N HIS A 142 13.89 -5.31 1.45
CA HIS A 142 14.29 -6.55 0.76
C HIS A 142 15.81 -6.79 0.85
N LEU A 143 16.63 -5.74 0.78
CA LEU A 143 18.09 -5.86 0.96
C LEU A 143 18.46 -6.20 2.41
N ASP A 144 17.72 -5.65 3.39
CA ASP A 144 17.90 -5.97 4.81
C ASP A 144 17.58 -7.47 5.05
N LEU A 145 16.45 -7.97 4.53
CA LEU A 145 16.09 -9.41 4.59
C LEU A 145 17.10 -10.32 3.88
N MET A 146 17.60 -9.92 2.70
CA MET A 146 18.65 -10.64 1.98
C MET A 146 19.97 -10.67 2.77
N ALA A 147 20.26 -9.62 3.52
CA ALA A 147 21.44 -9.55 4.38
C ALA A 147 21.30 -10.41 5.64
N ASP A 148 20.11 -10.47 6.23
CA ASP A 148 19.82 -11.29 7.41
C ASP A 148 19.86 -12.79 7.05
N TRP A 149 19.30 -13.18 5.90
CA TRP A 149 19.47 -14.52 5.34
C TRP A 149 20.94 -14.89 5.09
N LEU A 150 21.71 -14.03 4.41
CA LEU A 150 23.16 -14.24 4.22
C LEU A 150 23.94 -14.30 5.54
N ALA A 151 23.50 -13.58 6.58
CA ALA A 151 24.14 -13.58 7.89
C ALA A 151 23.91 -14.88 8.67
N ALA A 152 22.72 -15.50 8.53
CA ALA A 152 22.45 -16.82 9.12
C ALA A 152 23.46 -17.88 8.62
N GLY A 153 23.87 -17.79 7.35
CA GLY A 153 24.90 -18.61 6.72
C GLY A 153 26.27 -18.60 7.41
N GLY A 154 26.56 -17.58 8.24
CA GLY A 154 27.78 -17.50 9.04
C GLY A 154 27.73 -18.32 10.33
N SER A 155 26.62 -18.98 10.66
CA SER A 155 26.46 -19.73 11.93
C SER A 155 25.50 -20.93 11.88
N ALA A 156 24.81 -21.14 10.76
CA ALA A 156 24.09 -22.35 10.38
C ALA A 156 24.14 -22.49 8.84
N PRO A 157 23.87 -23.67 8.25
CA PRO A 157 23.77 -23.80 6.79
C PRO A 157 22.69 -22.88 6.20
N LEU A 158 22.96 -22.25 5.06
CA LEU A 158 21.96 -21.48 4.32
C LEU A 158 20.85 -22.40 3.78
N VAL A 159 19.60 -21.95 3.89
CA VAL A 159 18.41 -22.65 3.38
C VAL A 159 17.92 -21.96 2.09
N PRO A 160 17.68 -22.68 0.98
CA PRO A 160 17.07 -22.10 -0.23
C PRO A 160 15.63 -21.60 0.02
N THR A 161 15.21 -20.56 -0.71
CA THR A 161 13.84 -20.00 -0.56
C THR A 161 12.74 -20.94 -1.05
N GLY A 162 13.07 -21.90 -1.93
CA GLY A 162 12.13 -22.92 -2.41
C GLY A 162 11.76 -23.88 -1.28
N ASP A 163 12.78 -24.57 -0.75
CA ASP A 163 12.69 -25.46 0.41
C ASP A 163 11.96 -24.78 1.59
N ALA A 164 12.33 -23.53 1.90
CA ALA A 164 11.70 -22.76 2.96
C ALA A 164 10.20 -22.51 2.69
N ARG A 165 9.79 -22.19 1.45
CA ARG A 165 8.38 -21.98 1.11
C ARG A 165 7.53 -23.26 1.08
N GLU A 166 8.13 -24.44 0.89
CA GLU A 166 7.41 -25.71 1.04
C GLU A 166 7.21 -26.13 2.50
N VAL A 167 8.12 -25.71 3.40
CA VAL A 167 8.18 -26.15 4.81
C VAL A 167 7.56 -25.15 5.78
N VAL A 168 7.87 -23.86 5.63
CA VAL A 168 7.70 -22.84 6.68
C VAL A 168 6.31 -22.17 6.60
N GLY A 169 5.29 -22.90 7.04
CA GLY A 169 3.93 -22.38 7.20
C GLY A 169 3.65 -21.77 8.59
N PRO A 170 2.43 -21.27 8.84
CA PRO A 170 2.01 -20.81 10.18
C PRO A 170 2.06 -21.92 11.25
N THR A 171 1.85 -23.17 10.85
CA THR A 171 2.01 -24.36 11.70
C THR A 171 3.47 -24.61 12.10
N TRP A 172 4.40 -24.41 11.16
CA TRP A 172 5.84 -24.53 11.41
C TRP A 172 6.29 -23.46 12.41
N HIS A 173 5.86 -22.21 12.25
CA HIS A 173 6.18 -21.13 13.19
C HIS A 173 5.65 -21.41 14.61
N ALA A 174 4.42 -21.93 14.73
CA ALA A 174 3.87 -22.33 16.02
C ALA A 174 4.67 -23.47 16.68
N HIS A 175 5.15 -24.43 15.89
CA HIS A 175 6.01 -25.52 16.36
C HIS A 175 7.40 -25.03 16.74
N ALA A 176 8.02 -24.13 15.96
CA ALA A 176 9.31 -23.50 16.28
C ALA A 176 9.25 -22.69 17.58
N ALA A 177 8.18 -21.92 17.79
CA ALA A 177 7.94 -21.22 19.05
C ALA A 177 7.77 -22.19 20.22
N HIS A 178 7.00 -23.27 20.06
CA HIS A 178 6.84 -24.30 21.09
C HIS A 178 8.14 -25.08 21.37
N VAL A 179 8.98 -25.35 20.35
CA VAL A 179 10.31 -25.93 20.55
C VAL A 179 11.17 -25.03 21.42
N ARG A 180 11.23 -23.72 21.13
CA ARG A 180 11.96 -22.74 21.96
C ARG A 180 11.44 -22.71 23.41
N GLU A 181 10.12 -22.74 23.58
CA GLU A 181 9.45 -22.84 24.89
C GLU A 181 9.83 -24.12 25.65
N GLN A 182 9.77 -25.29 25.03
CA GLN A 182 10.10 -26.57 25.68
C GLN A 182 11.58 -26.70 26.01
N VAL A 183 12.48 -26.21 25.15
CA VAL A 183 13.93 -26.15 25.43
C VAL A 183 14.21 -25.25 26.63
N GLU A 184 13.60 -24.08 26.70
CA GLU A 184 13.81 -23.15 27.82
C GLU A 184 13.16 -23.65 29.12
N ALA A 185 11.98 -24.30 29.06
CA ALA A 185 11.35 -24.92 30.22
C ALA A 185 12.21 -26.05 30.81
N TYR A 186 12.76 -26.93 29.94
CA TYR A 186 13.72 -27.96 30.34
C TYR A 186 14.99 -27.33 30.95
N ARG A 187 15.53 -26.26 30.35
CA ARG A 187 16.69 -25.54 30.92
C ARG A 187 16.40 -24.97 32.30
N GLN A 188 15.26 -24.32 32.49
CA GLN A 188 14.84 -23.76 33.78
C GLN A 188 14.66 -24.84 34.86
N ALA A 189 14.19 -26.03 34.48
CA ALA A 189 14.10 -27.17 35.40
C ALA A 189 15.49 -27.74 35.76
N HIS A 190 16.34 -28.05 34.78
CA HIS A 190 17.50 -28.92 35.00
C HIS A 190 18.87 -28.22 35.06
N VAL A 191 19.05 -27.03 34.46
CA VAL A 191 20.34 -26.27 34.56
C VAL A 191 20.73 -25.95 36.01
N PRO A 192 19.82 -25.57 36.94
CA PRO A 192 20.17 -25.38 38.35
C PRO A 192 20.77 -26.62 39.03
N HIS A 193 20.45 -27.82 38.53
CA HIS A 193 20.91 -29.10 39.09
C HIS A 193 22.30 -29.54 38.56
N LEU A 194 22.85 -28.89 37.53
CA LEU A 194 24.23 -29.13 37.09
C LEU A 194 25.25 -28.90 38.22
N GLY A 195 25.09 -27.83 38.99
CA GLY A 195 26.00 -27.46 40.08
C GLY A 195 27.49 -27.51 39.68
N PRO A 196 28.30 -28.42 40.24
CA PRO A 196 29.72 -28.55 39.91
C PRO A 196 30.00 -29.32 38.61
N PHE A 197 28.99 -29.89 37.94
CA PHE A 197 29.15 -30.73 36.75
C PHE A 197 29.00 -29.93 35.44
N THR A 198 29.63 -30.41 34.37
CA THR A 198 29.45 -29.89 33.00
C THR A 198 28.20 -30.49 32.34
N PRO A 199 27.63 -29.88 31.28
CA PRO A 199 26.51 -30.46 30.53
C PRO A 199 26.77 -31.90 30.05
N GLY A 200 28.02 -32.20 29.67
CA GLY A 200 28.47 -33.54 29.27
C GLY A 200 28.31 -34.64 30.33
N ALA A 201 27.96 -34.31 31.58
CA ALA A 201 27.63 -35.30 32.61
C ALA A 201 26.45 -36.21 32.22
N LEU A 202 25.52 -35.76 31.37
CA LEU A 202 24.40 -36.60 30.90
C LEU A 202 24.87 -37.81 30.06
N ALA A 203 26.09 -37.76 29.48
CA ALA A 203 26.68 -38.85 28.71
C ALA A 203 27.48 -39.86 29.57
N ALA A 204 27.56 -39.66 30.90
CA ALA A 204 28.27 -40.54 31.82
C ALA A 204 27.42 -41.75 32.27
N ASP A 205 28.07 -42.73 32.90
CA ASP A 205 27.43 -43.88 33.58
C ASP A 205 26.77 -43.43 34.91
N LEU A 206 25.76 -42.56 34.78
CA LEU A 206 25.09 -41.88 35.90
C LEU A 206 24.35 -42.87 36.82
N ASP A 207 23.74 -43.93 36.28
CA ASP A 207 23.03 -44.94 37.10
C ASP A 207 23.99 -45.64 38.06
N ARG A 208 25.19 -46.00 37.58
CA ARG A 208 26.24 -46.60 38.40
C ARG A 208 26.82 -45.59 39.39
N ALA A 209 27.01 -44.33 38.99
CA ALA A 209 27.49 -43.29 39.90
C ALA A 209 26.48 -43.04 41.03
N LEU A 210 25.19 -42.91 40.71
CA LEU A 210 24.08 -42.75 41.63
C LEU A 210 23.95 -43.95 42.58
N ALA A 211 23.96 -45.17 42.05
CA ALA A 211 23.93 -46.40 42.87
C ALA A 211 25.15 -46.51 43.79
N ALA A 212 26.34 -46.09 43.34
CA ALA A 212 27.55 -46.06 44.15
C ALA A 212 27.50 -44.97 45.25
N ALA A 213 26.92 -43.81 44.96
CA ALA A 213 26.69 -42.73 45.92
C ALA A 213 25.69 -43.15 46.99
N GLN A 214 24.48 -43.59 46.61
CA GLN A 214 23.48 -44.15 47.51
C GLN A 214 24.04 -45.32 48.35
N HIS A 215 24.86 -46.20 47.76
CA HIS A 215 25.52 -47.26 48.51
C HIS A 215 26.57 -46.75 49.51
N ALA A 216 27.28 -45.65 49.21
CA ALA A 216 28.18 -45.00 50.17
C ALA A 216 27.43 -44.44 51.39
N ASP A 217 26.19 -44.00 51.21
CA ASP A 217 25.36 -43.37 52.24
C ASP A 217 25.00 -44.34 53.35
N THR A 218 24.72 -45.59 52.99
CA THR A 218 24.50 -46.70 53.94
C THR A 218 25.69 -46.99 54.87
N ARG A 219 26.89 -46.47 54.57
CA ARG A 219 28.11 -46.75 55.34
C ARG A 219 28.34 -45.68 56.40
N LEU A 220 28.65 -46.11 57.63
CA LEU A 220 28.89 -45.20 58.76
C LEU A 220 30.34 -44.69 58.82
N LEU A 221 31.33 -45.57 58.64
CA LEU A 221 32.75 -45.23 58.84
C LEU A 221 33.50 -44.81 57.56
N THR A 222 32.97 -45.12 56.37
CA THR A 222 33.69 -44.94 55.09
C THR A 222 32.97 -44.02 54.09
N ARG A 223 31.83 -43.42 54.45
CA ARG A 223 30.98 -42.57 53.57
C ARG A 223 31.76 -41.51 52.81
N LYS A 224 32.49 -40.64 53.53
CA LYS A 224 33.24 -39.51 52.93
C LYS A 224 34.39 -39.96 52.01
N ARG A 225 34.93 -41.17 52.21
CA ARG A 225 35.89 -41.77 51.28
C ARG A 225 35.17 -42.27 50.02
N ARG A 226 34.11 -43.07 50.18
CA ARG A 226 33.37 -43.67 49.06
C ARG A 226 32.70 -42.65 48.15
N ARG A 227 32.11 -41.59 48.72
CA ARG A 227 31.56 -40.48 47.92
C ARG A 227 32.64 -39.77 47.07
N ARG A 228 33.89 -39.66 47.56
CA ARG A 228 35.03 -39.16 46.76
C ARG A 228 35.48 -40.15 45.69
N GLU A 229 35.39 -41.45 45.94
CA GLU A 229 35.66 -42.49 44.93
C GLU A 229 34.65 -42.43 43.77
N VAL A 230 33.40 -41.98 44.02
CA VAL A 230 32.41 -41.67 42.96
C VAL A 230 32.77 -40.38 42.22
N VAL A 231 33.07 -39.27 42.92
CA VAL A 231 33.47 -38.01 42.27
C VAL A 231 34.73 -38.18 41.41
N ALA A 232 35.71 -38.97 41.86
CA ALA A 232 36.90 -39.29 41.08
C ALA A 232 36.62 -40.13 39.82
N ALA A 233 35.52 -40.89 39.79
CA ALA A 233 35.07 -41.63 38.61
C ALA A 233 34.27 -40.75 37.62
N LEU A 234 33.90 -39.54 38.01
CA LEU A 234 33.22 -38.52 37.18
C LEU A 234 34.13 -37.31 36.89
N ALA A 235 35.43 -37.42 37.14
CA ALA A 235 36.35 -36.27 37.10
C ALA A 235 36.35 -35.52 35.75
N ASP A 236 36.16 -36.24 34.64
CA ASP A 236 36.13 -35.68 33.28
C ASP A 236 34.87 -34.81 33.00
N VAL A 237 33.82 -34.94 33.82
CA VAL A 237 32.57 -34.16 33.73
C VAL A 237 32.34 -33.24 34.94
N VAL A 238 33.35 -33.05 35.79
CA VAL A 238 33.35 -32.04 36.87
C VAL A 238 34.05 -30.77 36.36
N ARG A 239 33.46 -29.60 36.59
CA ARG A 239 34.02 -28.29 36.19
C ARG A 239 35.40 -28.09 36.85
N PRO A 240 36.43 -27.65 36.10
CA PRO A 240 37.77 -27.42 36.67
C PRO A 240 37.75 -26.50 37.90
N GLY A 241 38.21 -27.02 39.04
CA GLY A 241 38.28 -26.27 40.30
C GLY A 241 36.97 -26.15 41.09
N ALA A 242 35.87 -26.77 40.66
CA ALA A 242 34.64 -26.81 41.44
C ALA A 242 34.78 -27.72 42.69
N ASP A 243 34.28 -27.26 43.83
CA ASP A 243 34.09 -28.11 45.01
C ASP A 243 32.75 -28.86 44.88
N VAL A 244 32.78 -30.18 45.10
CA VAL A 244 31.59 -31.03 45.00
C VAL A 244 31.08 -31.29 46.39
N ASP A 245 29.88 -30.80 46.72
CA ASP A 245 29.30 -31.09 48.03
C ASP A 245 29.01 -32.59 48.17
N LEU A 246 29.93 -33.23 48.89
CA LEU A 246 29.82 -34.64 49.24
C LEU A 246 28.63 -34.91 50.15
N ALA A 247 27.89 -33.93 50.69
CA ALA A 247 26.65 -34.17 51.43
C ALA A 247 25.48 -34.50 50.47
N ALA A 248 25.23 -33.62 49.50
CA ALA A 248 24.13 -33.70 48.51
C ALA A 248 24.43 -34.51 47.23
N LEU A 249 25.63 -35.10 47.08
CA LEU A 249 26.05 -35.83 45.87
C LEU A 249 25.02 -36.84 45.32
N SER A 250 24.34 -37.60 46.20
CA SER A 250 23.34 -38.58 45.78
C SER A 250 22.09 -37.94 45.17
N ASP A 251 21.71 -36.75 45.67
CA ASP A 251 20.53 -36.01 45.21
C ASP A 251 20.84 -35.28 43.88
N ALA A 252 22.04 -34.70 43.77
CA ALA A 252 22.54 -34.09 42.54
C ALA A 252 22.67 -35.11 41.39
N LEU A 253 23.19 -36.31 41.67
CA LEU A 253 23.22 -37.39 40.67
C LEU A 253 21.82 -37.91 40.31
N GLY A 254 20.86 -37.84 41.24
CA GLY A 254 19.45 -38.15 40.96
C GLY A 254 18.85 -37.17 39.94
N ALA A 255 19.00 -35.86 40.17
CA ALA A 255 18.50 -34.83 39.27
C ALA A 255 19.18 -34.83 37.88
N LEU A 256 20.44 -35.29 37.78
CA LEU A 256 21.11 -35.51 36.49
C LEU A 256 20.60 -36.75 35.74
N VAL A 257 20.20 -37.81 36.47
CA VAL A 257 19.50 -38.97 35.86
C VAL A 257 18.12 -38.55 35.36
N GLU A 258 17.37 -37.78 36.15
CA GLU A 258 16.06 -37.23 35.77
C GLU A 258 16.16 -36.39 34.48
N ALA A 259 17.10 -35.43 34.41
CA ALA A 259 17.37 -34.65 33.21
C ALA A 259 17.74 -35.52 31.99
N ARG A 260 18.63 -36.50 32.17
CA ARG A 260 19.02 -37.44 31.09
C ARG A 260 17.83 -38.25 30.57
N ASP A 261 16.93 -38.66 31.46
CA ASP A 261 15.80 -39.54 31.12
C ASP A 261 14.62 -38.76 30.51
N ASP A 262 14.50 -37.45 30.80
CA ASP A 262 13.52 -36.54 30.17
C ASP A 262 13.99 -36.01 28.79
N LEU A 263 15.30 -35.80 28.58
CA LEU A 263 15.88 -35.25 27.34
C LEU A 263 15.40 -35.96 26.04
N PRO A 264 15.22 -37.29 25.96
CA PRO A 264 14.69 -37.95 24.77
C PRO A 264 13.28 -37.53 24.36
N ALA A 265 12.46 -37.00 25.28
CA ALA A 265 11.16 -36.44 24.95
C ALA A 265 11.31 -35.11 24.21
N LEU A 266 12.17 -34.22 24.72
CA LEU A 266 12.50 -32.93 24.10
C LEU A 266 13.15 -33.13 22.72
N VAL A 267 14.15 -34.00 22.61
CA VAL A 267 14.83 -34.34 21.34
C VAL A 267 13.83 -34.80 20.28
N ARG A 268 12.81 -35.57 20.66
CA ARG A 268 11.73 -35.98 19.74
C ARG A 268 10.84 -34.81 19.33
N THR A 269 10.42 -33.95 20.25
CA THR A 269 9.62 -32.74 19.93
C THR A 269 10.36 -31.77 19.00
N VAL A 270 11.69 -31.68 19.10
CA VAL A 270 12.53 -30.96 18.13
C VAL A 270 12.61 -31.71 16.79
N GLY A 271 12.84 -33.04 16.81
CA GLY A 271 12.94 -33.87 15.61
C GLY A 271 11.62 -34.07 14.84
N GLU A 272 10.49 -33.68 15.40
CA GLU A 272 9.19 -33.59 14.73
C GLU A 272 9.09 -32.33 13.83
N LEU A 273 9.99 -31.35 13.97
CA LEU A 273 9.97 -30.07 13.24
C LEU A 273 10.69 -30.20 11.88
N PRO A 274 10.00 -30.05 10.73
CA PRO A 274 10.61 -30.30 9.42
C PRO A 274 11.72 -29.30 9.08
N GLY A 275 12.79 -29.81 8.44
CA GLY A 275 13.94 -29.02 8.01
C GLY A 275 15.06 -28.86 9.06
N VAL A 276 14.79 -29.15 10.33
CA VAL A 276 15.79 -29.05 11.42
C VAL A 276 16.22 -30.45 11.86
N ALA A 277 17.53 -30.65 11.99
CA ALA A 277 18.12 -31.89 12.47
C ALA A 277 19.09 -31.61 13.62
N LEU A 278 18.94 -32.32 14.73
CA LEU A 278 19.86 -32.25 15.86
C LEU A 278 21.11 -33.12 15.63
N PRO A 279 22.31 -32.70 16.10
CA PRO A 279 23.49 -33.55 16.09
C PRO A 279 23.32 -34.77 17.01
N ALA A 280 24.02 -35.85 16.71
CA ALA A 280 23.99 -37.05 17.53
C ALA A 280 24.63 -36.79 18.92
N GLY A 281 23.81 -36.84 19.97
CA GLY A 281 24.22 -36.51 21.35
C GLY A 281 23.82 -35.12 21.84
N TRP A 282 23.04 -34.36 21.05
CA TRP A 282 22.59 -33.00 21.40
C TRP A 282 21.99 -32.90 22.81
N ASN A 283 22.35 -31.82 23.51
CA ASN A 283 22.13 -31.64 24.93
C ASN A 283 21.56 -30.23 25.22
N ALA A 284 20.30 -30.18 25.64
CA ALA A 284 19.64 -28.92 26.01
C ALA A 284 20.26 -28.21 27.23
N LEU A 285 21.19 -28.84 27.96
CA LEU A 285 21.95 -28.19 29.04
C LEU A 285 23.23 -27.47 28.56
N ASP A 286 23.59 -27.60 27.28
CA ASP A 286 24.75 -26.93 26.69
C ASP A 286 24.33 -25.66 25.93
N ASP A 287 24.89 -24.52 26.32
CA ASP A 287 24.50 -23.22 25.78
C ASP A 287 24.89 -23.05 24.31
N ASP A 288 26.00 -23.65 23.85
CA ASP A 288 26.44 -23.57 22.46
C ASP A 288 25.60 -24.45 21.54
N GLU A 289 25.16 -25.63 22.01
CA GLU A 289 24.28 -26.52 21.27
C GLU A 289 22.83 -26.02 21.20
N VAL A 290 22.33 -25.38 22.26
CA VAL A 290 21.03 -24.68 22.26
C VAL A 290 21.06 -23.46 21.34
N ALA A 291 22.14 -22.66 21.38
CA ALA A 291 22.32 -21.56 20.44
C ALA A 291 22.47 -22.06 18.99
N SER A 292 23.01 -23.26 18.77
CA SER A 292 23.07 -23.87 17.43
C SER A 292 21.68 -24.24 16.90
N LEU A 293 20.80 -24.80 17.74
CA LEU A 293 19.41 -25.06 17.38
C LEU A 293 18.66 -23.77 17.03
N ASP A 294 18.80 -22.70 17.82
CA ASP A 294 18.10 -21.45 17.52
C ASP A 294 18.62 -20.79 16.23
N ARG A 295 19.92 -20.84 15.96
CA ARG A 295 20.50 -20.36 14.68
C ARG A 295 20.03 -21.18 13.48
N ALA A 296 19.79 -22.48 13.65
CA ALA A 296 19.17 -23.31 12.60
C ALA A 296 17.70 -22.92 12.36
N LEU A 297 16.91 -22.67 13.40
CA LEU A 297 15.54 -22.16 13.27
C LEU A 297 15.51 -20.80 12.57
N GLN A 298 16.37 -19.86 12.99
CA GLN A 298 16.52 -18.54 12.39
C GLN A 298 16.90 -18.61 10.89
N ALA A 299 17.68 -19.60 10.45
CA ALA A 299 18.03 -19.77 9.04
C ALA A 299 16.81 -20.14 8.16
N TRP A 300 15.92 -21.00 8.66
CA TRP A 300 14.64 -21.30 8.00
C TRP A 300 13.69 -20.11 8.02
N GLU A 301 13.60 -19.38 9.15
CA GLU A 301 12.76 -18.19 9.29
C GLU A 301 13.22 -17.05 8.35
N ALA A 302 14.52 -16.81 8.25
CA ALA A 302 15.09 -15.80 7.34
C ALA A 302 14.94 -16.19 5.85
N ALA A 303 15.03 -17.48 5.53
CA ALA A 303 14.76 -17.97 4.17
C ALA A 303 13.28 -17.87 3.79
N ALA A 304 12.36 -18.10 4.74
CA ALA A 304 10.93 -17.94 4.51
C ALA A 304 10.50 -16.47 4.40
N ALA A 305 11.18 -15.55 5.11
CA ALA A 305 10.92 -14.11 5.03
C ALA A 305 11.35 -13.47 3.68
N LEU A 306 12.10 -14.18 2.83
CA LEU A 306 12.46 -13.75 1.48
C LEU A 306 11.30 -13.99 0.49
N GLU A 307 10.30 -13.11 0.57
CA GLU A 307 9.19 -13.06 -0.39
C GLU A 307 9.65 -12.55 -1.78
N PRO A 308 9.18 -13.15 -2.89
CA PRO A 308 9.54 -12.73 -4.23
C PRO A 308 8.83 -11.43 -4.62
N ALA A 309 9.59 -10.50 -5.18
CA ALA A 309 9.14 -9.13 -5.40
C ALA A 309 8.21 -8.98 -6.63
N GLY A 310 6.93 -9.34 -6.45
CA GLY A 310 5.80 -8.87 -7.27
C GLY A 310 5.69 -9.37 -8.72
N GLU A 311 6.74 -9.92 -9.32
CA GLU A 311 6.78 -10.29 -10.74
C GLU A 311 6.09 -11.64 -11.07
N PRO A 312 5.89 -12.02 -12.35
CA PRO A 312 5.36 -13.33 -12.74
C PRO A 312 6.25 -14.49 -12.29
N ASP A 313 7.54 -14.42 -12.58
CA ASP A 313 8.51 -15.53 -12.42
C ASP A 313 9.45 -15.33 -11.22
N GLY A 314 9.33 -14.20 -10.51
CA GLY A 314 10.23 -13.79 -9.43
C GLY A 314 10.39 -14.80 -8.27
N ALA A 315 9.43 -15.71 -8.07
CA ALA A 315 9.57 -16.82 -7.12
C ALA A 315 10.63 -17.81 -7.58
N ALA A 316 10.51 -18.33 -8.81
CA ALA A 316 11.45 -19.27 -9.40
C ALA A 316 12.83 -18.65 -9.63
N GLU A 317 12.90 -17.36 -9.94
CA GLU A 317 14.17 -16.64 -10.03
C GLU A 317 14.86 -16.46 -8.68
N LEU A 318 14.11 -16.15 -7.62
CA LEU A 318 14.64 -16.04 -6.27
C LEU A 318 15.12 -17.40 -5.75
N ASP A 319 14.41 -18.48 -6.08
CA ASP A 319 14.81 -19.86 -5.77
C ASP A 319 16.10 -20.24 -6.51
N ALA A 320 16.21 -19.93 -7.80
CA ALA A 320 17.43 -20.15 -8.56
C ALA A 320 18.61 -19.34 -8.01
N ALA A 321 18.38 -18.09 -7.58
CA ALA A 321 19.41 -17.23 -7.00
C ALA A 321 19.87 -17.73 -5.61
N THR A 322 18.95 -18.07 -4.71
CA THR A 322 19.31 -18.54 -3.36
C THR A 322 19.93 -19.94 -3.39
N LEU A 323 19.43 -20.86 -4.21
CA LEU A 323 20.03 -22.18 -4.41
C LEU A 323 21.47 -22.08 -4.96
N ALA A 324 21.73 -21.17 -5.90
CA ALA A 324 23.08 -20.94 -6.42
C ALA A 324 24.05 -20.39 -5.35
N ILE A 325 23.56 -19.52 -4.46
CA ILE A 325 24.33 -18.99 -3.34
C ILE A 325 24.59 -20.07 -2.28
N VAL A 326 23.59 -20.88 -1.93
CA VAL A 326 23.73 -22.03 -1.01
C VAL A 326 24.82 -22.99 -1.52
N ALA A 327 24.77 -23.35 -2.81
CA ALA A 327 25.75 -24.22 -3.46
C ALA A 327 27.16 -23.62 -3.58
N ALA A 328 27.32 -22.31 -3.36
CA ALA A 328 28.60 -21.59 -3.41
C ALA A 328 29.00 -20.98 -2.05
N SER A 329 28.33 -21.39 -0.96
CA SER A 329 28.40 -20.76 0.36
C SER A 329 29.82 -20.62 0.94
N ASP A 330 30.64 -21.67 0.83
CA ASP A 330 32.07 -21.67 1.23
C ASP A 330 32.93 -20.62 0.49
N ALA A 331 32.47 -20.12 -0.66
CA ALA A 331 33.20 -19.19 -1.53
C ALA A 331 32.68 -17.74 -1.46
N LEU A 332 31.65 -17.46 -0.66
CA LEU A 332 31.06 -16.12 -0.54
C LEU A 332 32.01 -15.13 0.16
N PRO A 333 31.97 -13.83 -0.19
CA PRO A 333 32.72 -12.82 0.56
C PRO A 333 32.27 -12.77 2.03
N PRO A 334 33.18 -12.75 3.02
CA PRO A 334 32.82 -12.79 4.45
C PRO A 334 32.04 -11.56 4.95
N ASN A 335 31.97 -10.49 4.14
CA ASN A 335 31.16 -9.29 4.41
C ASN A 335 29.94 -9.17 3.47
N ALA A 336 29.51 -10.23 2.77
CA ALA A 336 28.41 -10.15 1.80
C ALA A 336 27.12 -9.54 2.40
N ALA A 337 26.69 -10.04 3.56
CA ALA A 337 25.59 -9.47 4.34
C ALA A 337 25.84 -7.99 4.75
N GLY A 338 27.06 -7.66 5.18
CA GLY A 338 27.44 -6.30 5.55
C GLY A 338 27.36 -5.30 4.38
N SER A 339 27.78 -5.72 3.18
CA SER A 339 27.65 -4.91 1.96
C SER A 339 26.18 -4.70 1.56
N LEU A 340 25.30 -5.69 1.77
CA LEU A 340 23.85 -5.52 1.52
C LEU A 340 23.20 -4.56 2.52
N ARG A 341 23.47 -4.66 3.83
CA ARG A 341 22.95 -3.69 4.83
C ARG A 341 23.48 -2.27 4.55
N ALA A 342 24.75 -2.13 4.16
CA ALA A 342 25.31 -0.83 3.77
C ALA A 342 24.63 -0.23 2.51
N LEU A 343 24.19 -1.07 1.57
CA LEU A 343 23.40 -0.64 0.40
C LEU A 343 21.97 -0.23 0.81
N ALA A 344 21.32 -1.01 1.69
CA ALA A 344 20.01 -0.68 2.24
C ALA A 344 20.02 0.65 3.02
N ASP A 345 21.00 0.84 3.91
CA ASP A 345 21.22 2.09 4.67
C ASP A 345 21.45 3.29 3.74
N ALA A 346 22.29 3.14 2.71
CA ALA A 346 22.56 4.20 1.77
C ALA A 346 21.34 4.56 0.90
N TRP A 347 20.49 3.58 0.58
CA TRP A 347 19.24 3.80 -0.15
C TRP A 347 18.15 4.42 0.73
N ARG A 348 17.97 3.96 1.98
CA ARG A 348 17.11 4.63 2.98
C ARG A 348 17.55 6.09 3.19
N GLY A 349 18.86 6.34 3.23
CA GLY A 349 19.43 7.68 3.28
C GLY A 349 19.15 8.55 2.05
N LEU A 350 19.07 7.96 0.84
CA LEU A 350 18.67 8.68 -0.38
C LEU A 350 17.17 9.03 -0.36
N ILE A 351 16.33 8.07 0.03
CA ILE A 351 14.87 8.22 0.13
C ILE A 351 14.51 9.40 1.07
N ASP A 352 15.12 9.44 2.26
CA ASP A 352 14.97 10.55 3.21
C ASP A 352 15.50 11.88 2.64
N ALA A 353 16.74 11.91 2.14
CA ALA A 353 17.38 13.14 1.69
C ALA A 353 16.69 13.76 0.45
N MET A 354 16.03 12.95 -0.38
CA MET A 354 15.32 13.38 -1.59
C MET A 354 13.79 13.38 -1.46
N GLN A 355 13.25 13.11 -0.27
CA GLN A 355 11.81 13.08 0.03
C GLN A 355 11.02 12.24 -0.99
N VAL A 356 11.55 11.05 -1.32
CA VAL A 356 11.07 10.23 -2.43
C VAL A 356 9.66 9.70 -2.16
N GLY A 357 8.69 10.12 -2.97
CA GLY A 357 7.34 9.57 -2.93
C GLY A 357 7.25 8.19 -3.60
N ALA A 358 6.20 7.42 -3.25
CA ALA A 358 5.94 6.12 -3.88
C ALA A 358 5.76 6.23 -5.41
N VAL A 359 5.15 7.32 -5.88
CA VAL A 359 4.99 7.64 -7.32
C VAL A 359 6.36 7.95 -7.96
N ASP A 360 7.20 8.74 -7.30
CA ASP A 360 8.54 9.09 -7.80
C ASP A 360 9.44 7.85 -7.95
N ALA A 361 9.35 6.90 -7.02
CA ALA A 361 10.08 5.62 -7.09
C ALA A 361 9.65 4.76 -8.29
N VAL A 362 8.34 4.60 -8.51
CA VAL A 362 7.80 3.84 -9.66
C VAL A 362 8.14 4.54 -10.99
N PHE A 363 8.03 5.88 -11.04
CA PHE A 363 8.39 6.67 -12.21
C PHE A 363 9.89 6.59 -12.53
N TRP A 364 10.76 6.57 -11.51
CA TRP A 364 12.20 6.42 -11.67
C TRP A 364 12.64 5.02 -12.15
N GLN A 365 12.04 3.96 -11.61
CA GLN A 365 12.29 2.59 -12.07
C GLN A 365 11.78 2.40 -13.51
N ALA A 366 10.55 2.87 -13.80
CA ALA A 366 9.87 2.73 -15.10
C ALA A 366 9.86 1.27 -15.63
N GLY A 367 9.58 0.31 -14.73
CA GLY A 367 9.54 -1.12 -15.06
C GLY A 367 10.91 -1.83 -15.10
N ARG A 368 11.99 -1.15 -14.69
CA ARG A 368 13.31 -1.75 -14.46
C ARG A 368 13.49 -2.12 -13.00
N THR A 369 14.33 -3.12 -12.72
CA THR A 369 14.78 -3.45 -11.37
C THR A 369 15.63 -2.33 -10.75
N LEU A 370 15.90 -2.42 -9.44
CA LEU A 370 16.83 -1.50 -8.77
C LEU A 370 18.22 -1.51 -9.42
N ALA A 371 18.79 -2.69 -9.68
CA ALA A 371 20.15 -2.80 -10.19
C ALA A 371 20.29 -2.24 -11.61
N GLU A 372 19.34 -2.51 -12.50
CA GLU A 372 19.32 -1.91 -13.83
C GLU A 372 19.19 -0.38 -13.77
N THR A 373 18.34 0.12 -12.87
CA THR A 373 18.11 1.57 -12.70
C THR A 373 19.36 2.25 -12.13
N LEU A 374 20.02 1.67 -11.12
CA LEU A 374 21.29 2.17 -10.58
C LEU A 374 22.45 2.06 -11.60
N ALA A 375 22.50 1.01 -12.41
CA ALA A 375 23.50 0.87 -13.48
C ALA A 375 23.31 1.91 -14.60
N HIS A 376 22.07 2.32 -14.86
CA HIS A 376 21.72 3.32 -15.86
C HIS A 376 21.92 4.76 -15.38
N ASP A 377 21.32 5.12 -14.23
CA ASP A 377 21.32 6.50 -13.72
C ASP A 377 22.54 6.81 -12.86
N GLY A 378 23.15 5.82 -12.20
CA GLY A 378 24.30 6.01 -11.30
C GLY A 378 25.51 6.70 -11.94
N PRO A 379 25.91 6.39 -13.19
CA PRO A 379 26.94 7.13 -13.90
C PRO A 379 26.57 8.61 -14.15
N LEU A 380 25.29 8.89 -14.39
CA LEU A 380 24.77 10.25 -14.61
C LEU A 380 24.73 11.05 -13.30
N TRP A 381 24.31 10.42 -12.21
CA TRP A 381 24.38 10.97 -10.85
C TRP A 381 25.83 11.26 -10.44
N HIS A 382 26.76 10.33 -10.68
CA HIS A 382 28.18 10.53 -10.41
C HIS A 382 28.74 11.74 -11.19
N ALA A 383 28.42 11.84 -12.48
CA ALA A 383 28.88 12.93 -13.35
C ALA A 383 28.29 14.30 -12.97
N ASP A 384 27.10 14.35 -12.39
CA ASP A 384 26.48 15.60 -11.91
C ASP A 384 26.98 16.01 -10.53
N VAL A 385 27.23 15.04 -9.64
CA VAL A 385 27.79 15.23 -8.29
C VAL A 385 29.28 15.60 -8.29
N SER A 386 30.05 15.15 -9.29
CA SER A 386 31.50 15.38 -9.36
C SER A 386 31.91 16.72 -10.00
N LYS A 387 30.95 17.57 -10.40
CA LYS A 387 31.22 18.91 -10.96
C LYS A 387 31.41 19.98 -9.88
N ALA A 388 32.16 21.03 -10.20
CA ALA A 388 32.19 22.25 -9.39
C ALA A 388 30.80 22.92 -9.44
N GLY A 389 30.17 23.14 -8.28
CA GLY A 389 28.75 23.53 -8.22
C GLY A 389 27.79 22.41 -8.63
N GLY A 390 28.18 21.15 -8.40
CA GLY A 390 27.44 19.96 -8.84
C GLY A 390 26.04 19.79 -8.26
N LEU A 391 25.34 18.76 -8.75
CA LEU A 391 23.88 18.56 -8.67
C LEU A 391 23.04 19.54 -9.53
N THR A 392 23.64 20.15 -10.56
CA THR A 392 22.95 21.12 -11.43
C THR A 392 21.72 20.55 -12.14
N ARG A 393 21.73 19.26 -12.53
CA ARG A 393 20.55 18.61 -13.12
C ARG A 393 19.47 18.33 -12.07
N LEU A 394 19.85 18.07 -10.81
CA LEU A 394 18.90 17.91 -9.71
C LEU A 394 18.22 19.25 -9.40
N THR A 395 18.96 20.36 -9.32
CA THR A 395 18.36 21.69 -9.11
C THR A 395 17.34 22.04 -10.20
N ARG A 396 17.63 21.72 -11.47
CA ARG A 396 16.66 21.88 -12.58
C ARG A 396 15.43 21.00 -12.43
N TRP A 397 15.59 19.74 -12.06
CA TRP A 397 14.47 18.85 -11.77
C TRP A 397 13.59 19.38 -10.62
N VAL A 398 14.21 19.86 -9.54
CA VAL A 398 13.49 20.42 -8.39
C VAL A 398 12.75 21.72 -8.75
N ARG A 399 13.23 22.52 -9.71
CA ARG A 399 12.47 23.66 -10.27
C ARG A 399 11.20 23.23 -11.01
N VAL A 400 11.25 22.15 -11.79
CA VAL A 400 10.06 21.57 -12.43
C VAL A 400 9.09 21.05 -11.37
N ARG A 401 9.58 20.31 -10.36
CA ARG A 401 8.78 19.89 -9.19
C ARG A 401 8.16 21.07 -8.42
N ALA A 402 8.85 22.20 -8.32
CA ALA A 402 8.36 23.41 -7.64
C ALA A 402 7.19 24.05 -8.40
N ALA A 403 7.35 24.27 -9.71
CA ALA A 403 6.31 24.88 -10.54
C ALA A 403 5.08 23.97 -10.70
N LEU A 404 5.28 22.64 -10.76
CA LEU A 404 4.17 21.69 -10.68
C LEU A 404 3.45 21.77 -9.33
N ALA A 405 4.16 21.82 -8.20
CA ALA A 405 3.55 21.94 -6.88
C ALA A 405 2.80 23.28 -6.66
N GLU A 406 3.20 24.35 -7.36
CA GLU A 406 2.45 25.61 -7.40
C GLU A 406 1.09 25.44 -8.13
N LEU A 407 1.09 24.78 -9.29
CA LEU A 407 -0.12 24.50 -10.07
C LEU A 407 -1.04 23.46 -9.40
N ASP A 408 -0.47 22.44 -8.74
CA ASP A 408 -1.17 21.51 -7.85
C ASP A 408 -1.91 22.29 -6.74
N GLY A 409 -1.31 23.38 -6.24
CA GLY A 409 -1.90 24.29 -5.26
C GLY A 409 -3.12 25.08 -5.77
N TYR A 410 -3.26 25.25 -7.09
CA TYR A 410 -4.48 25.75 -7.74
C TYR A 410 -5.43 24.62 -8.17
N GLY A 411 -5.10 23.36 -7.87
CA GLY A 411 -5.88 22.18 -8.20
C GLY A 411 -5.68 21.64 -9.63
N LEU A 412 -4.65 22.10 -10.35
CA LEU A 412 -4.36 21.68 -11.73
C LEU A 412 -3.47 20.43 -11.79
N THR A 413 -3.77 19.43 -10.96
CA THR A 413 -2.90 18.26 -10.74
C THR A 413 -2.67 17.41 -12.00
N GLU A 414 -3.60 17.44 -12.95
CA GLU A 414 -3.48 16.77 -14.24
C GLU A 414 -2.33 17.31 -15.09
N VAL A 415 -1.90 18.57 -14.91
CA VAL A 415 -0.69 19.11 -15.56
C VAL A 415 0.55 18.31 -15.15
N GLY A 416 0.62 17.89 -13.89
CA GLY A 416 1.71 17.05 -13.38
C GLY A 416 1.80 15.72 -14.11
N ASP A 417 0.66 15.06 -14.35
CA ASP A 417 0.62 13.79 -15.10
C ASP A 417 0.83 14.01 -16.60
N LEU A 418 0.31 15.11 -17.14
CA LEU A 418 0.61 15.70 -18.45
C LEU A 418 2.11 15.67 -18.77
N VAL A 419 2.88 16.31 -17.87
CA VAL A 419 4.33 16.52 -17.94
C VAL A 419 5.11 15.24 -17.60
N ARG A 420 4.67 14.43 -16.63
CA ARG A 420 5.30 13.13 -16.30
C ARG A 420 5.21 12.14 -17.46
N ALA A 421 4.05 12.08 -18.13
CA ALA A 421 3.82 11.23 -19.31
C ALA A 421 4.60 11.72 -20.55
N GLY A 422 5.14 12.93 -20.52
CA GLY A 422 5.83 13.54 -21.67
C GLY A 422 4.88 13.98 -22.78
N ARG A 423 3.63 14.32 -22.43
CA ARG A 423 2.60 14.83 -23.34
C ARG A 423 2.51 16.35 -23.33
N LEU A 424 2.96 16.99 -22.26
CA LEU A 424 3.21 18.43 -22.20
C LEU A 424 4.70 18.68 -21.97
N ASP A 425 5.23 19.67 -22.68
CA ASP A 425 6.63 20.07 -22.69
C ASP A 425 6.79 21.60 -22.62
N ALA A 426 8.02 22.09 -22.81
CA ALA A 426 8.34 23.52 -22.69
C ALA A 426 7.73 24.41 -23.79
N GLU A 427 7.23 23.84 -24.88
CA GLU A 427 6.58 24.60 -25.97
C GLU A 427 5.05 24.55 -25.82
N THR A 428 4.51 23.39 -25.44
CA THR A 428 3.06 23.12 -25.37
C THR A 428 2.37 23.49 -24.05
N VAL A 429 3.06 23.43 -22.90
CA VAL A 429 2.41 23.50 -21.57
C VAL A 429 1.68 24.82 -21.29
N GLY A 430 2.22 25.95 -21.77
CA GLY A 430 1.64 27.27 -21.55
C GLY A 430 0.31 27.45 -22.26
N ASP A 431 0.25 27.02 -23.52
CA ASP A 431 -0.95 27.12 -24.35
C ASP A 431 -2.00 26.09 -23.95
N ALA A 432 -1.60 24.89 -23.51
CA ALA A 432 -2.52 23.88 -22.96
C ALA A 432 -3.25 24.41 -21.71
N ILE A 433 -2.53 24.99 -20.74
CA ILE A 433 -3.13 25.61 -19.54
C ILE A 433 -3.99 26.81 -19.93
N ALA A 434 -3.52 27.69 -20.82
CA ALA A 434 -4.28 28.86 -21.26
C ALA A 434 -5.57 28.49 -22.01
N LEU A 435 -5.55 27.41 -22.80
CA LEU A 435 -6.71 26.89 -23.52
C LEU A 435 -7.72 26.23 -22.58
N ALA A 436 -7.22 25.44 -21.62
CA ALA A 436 -8.03 24.83 -20.57
C ALA A 436 -8.80 25.88 -19.76
N VAL A 437 -8.09 26.92 -19.29
CA VAL A 437 -8.68 28.05 -18.53
C VAL A 437 -9.68 28.82 -19.40
N ALA A 438 -9.35 29.11 -20.66
CA ALA A 438 -10.25 29.82 -21.56
C ALA A 438 -11.52 29.02 -21.90
N ARG A 439 -11.43 27.68 -22.00
CA ARG A 439 -12.58 26.78 -22.13
C ARG A 439 -13.46 26.82 -20.87
N ALA A 440 -12.88 26.68 -19.68
CA ALA A 440 -13.60 26.68 -18.40
C ALA A 440 -14.31 28.02 -18.11
N VAL A 441 -13.64 29.14 -18.38
CA VAL A 441 -14.25 30.48 -18.25
C VAL A 441 -15.37 30.66 -19.29
N LEU A 442 -15.19 30.22 -20.53
CA LEU A 442 -16.25 30.30 -21.53
C LEU A 442 -17.50 29.52 -21.11
N ASP A 443 -17.34 28.30 -20.59
CA ASP A 443 -18.44 27.46 -20.11
C ASP A 443 -19.21 28.09 -18.92
N GLU A 444 -18.49 28.68 -17.96
CA GLU A 444 -19.10 29.48 -16.89
C GLU A 444 -19.90 30.66 -17.45
N ARG A 445 -19.30 31.46 -18.35
CA ARG A 445 -19.99 32.64 -18.90
C ARG A 445 -21.24 32.24 -19.68
N LEU A 446 -21.18 31.21 -20.53
CA LEU A 446 -22.34 30.72 -21.29
C LEU A 446 -23.45 30.26 -20.33
N THR A 447 -23.10 29.43 -19.33
CA THR A 447 -24.03 28.93 -18.30
C THR A 447 -24.66 30.07 -17.49
N ALA A 448 -23.87 31.05 -17.04
CA ALA A 448 -24.33 32.15 -16.21
C ALA A 448 -25.13 33.23 -16.96
N THR A 449 -25.04 33.28 -18.29
CA THR A 449 -25.77 34.25 -19.14
C THR A 449 -26.89 33.62 -19.97
N GLY A 450 -26.99 32.29 -20.00
CA GLY A 450 -27.97 31.54 -20.80
C GLY A 450 -27.65 31.51 -22.30
N LEU A 451 -26.42 31.87 -22.69
CA LEU A 451 -25.96 31.92 -24.07
C LEU A 451 -25.54 30.53 -24.57
N THR A 452 -25.66 30.31 -25.88
CA THR A 452 -25.18 29.08 -26.54
C THR A 452 -23.96 29.34 -27.42
N VAL A 453 -23.15 28.29 -27.68
CA VAL A 453 -21.95 28.40 -28.54
C VAL A 453 -22.32 28.81 -29.97
N ASP A 454 -23.45 28.32 -30.48
CA ASP A 454 -23.85 28.48 -31.89
C ASP A 454 -24.77 29.68 -32.16
N GLU A 455 -25.00 30.55 -31.16
CA GLU A 455 -25.75 31.79 -31.36
C GLU A 455 -25.08 32.72 -32.40
N PRO A 456 -25.78 33.10 -33.48
CA PRO A 456 -25.23 33.97 -34.51
C PRO A 456 -25.12 35.42 -34.01
N VAL A 457 -24.03 36.10 -34.38
CA VAL A 457 -23.78 37.51 -34.03
C VAL A 457 -24.48 38.45 -35.04
N ASP A 458 -25.75 38.16 -35.33
CA ASP A 458 -26.54 38.82 -36.38
C ASP A 458 -27.56 39.80 -35.79
N GLY A 459 -27.15 41.08 -35.72
CA GLY A 459 -27.97 42.18 -35.23
C GLY A 459 -29.00 42.67 -36.25
N THR A 460 -30.01 41.85 -36.56
CA THR A 460 -31.21 42.26 -37.32
C THR A 460 -32.45 41.57 -36.75
N GLY A 461 -33.31 42.32 -36.04
CA GLY A 461 -34.48 41.73 -35.38
C GLY A 461 -35.36 42.72 -34.60
N ASP A 462 -35.97 43.68 -35.30
CA ASP A 462 -37.32 44.17 -34.94
C ASP A 462 -38.00 44.78 -36.19
N GLU A 463 -39.30 45.08 -36.07
CA GLU A 463 -40.20 45.72 -37.05
C GLU A 463 -40.50 44.95 -38.36
N ALA A 464 -41.30 43.88 -38.26
CA ALA A 464 -42.41 43.60 -39.20
C ALA A 464 -43.33 42.46 -38.68
N ALA A 465 -44.34 42.79 -37.87
CA ALA A 465 -45.30 41.81 -37.33
C ALA A 465 -46.75 42.34 -37.31
N GLU A 466 -47.32 42.61 -38.48
CA GLU A 466 -48.75 42.86 -38.66
C GLU A 466 -49.14 42.53 -40.12
N ASP A 467 -49.93 41.46 -40.33
CA ASP A 467 -51.29 41.47 -40.94
C ASP A 467 -51.79 40.02 -41.24
N ALA A 468 -53.09 39.88 -41.52
CA ALA A 468 -53.85 38.75 -42.06
C ALA A 468 -54.13 37.52 -41.17
N ALA A 469 -55.40 37.08 -41.22
CA ALA A 469 -55.97 35.86 -40.62
C ALA A 469 -56.85 35.11 -41.66
N ASP A 470 -57.54 34.03 -41.22
CA ASP A 470 -58.39 33.08 -42.00
C ASP A 470 -57.63 32.19 -43.03
N ASP A 471 -57.94 30.90 -43.27
CA ASP A 471 -58.82 29.88 -42.61
C ASP A 471 -58.05 28.50 -42.64
N THR A 472 -58.52 27.23 -42.75
CA THR A 472 -59.79 26.58 -43.15
C THR A 472 -60.03 25.24 -42.42
N VAL A 473 -61.10 25.17 -41.61
CA VAL A 473 -62.07 24.05 -41.45
C VAL A 473 -61.58 22.57 -41.33
N ALA A 474 -61.86 21.97 -40.16
CA ALA A 474 -62.27 20.56 -39.90
C ALA A 474 -61.28 19.38 -40.19
N GLU A 475 -61.51 18.10 -39.82
CA GLU A 475 -62.72 17.43 -39.29
C GLU A 475 -62.43 16.21 -38.35
N THR A 476 -63.29 16.03 -37.32
CA THR A 476 -63.65 14.87 -36.46
C THR A 476 -62.78 13.61 -36.18
N ALA A 477 -62.91 13.15 -34.91
CA ALA A 477 -63.00 11.75 -34.44
C ALA A 477 -61.70 10.87 -34.42
N ASP A 478 -61.59 9.83 -33.58
CA ASP A 478 -62.61 9.14 -32.75
C ASP A 478 -62.12 8.88 -31.30
N ALA A 479 -63.01 8.39 -30.41
CA ALA A 479 -62.79 8.27 -28.96
C ALA A 479 -62.97 6.85 -28.41
N THR A 480 -62.25 6.51 -27.33
CA THR A 480 -62.65 5.60 -26.23
C THR A 480 -61.48 5.44 -25.22
N GLY A 481 -61.67 5.33 -23.90
CA GLY A 481 -62.85 5.61 -23.09
C GLY A 481 -62.75 5.06 -21.64
N SER A 482 -63.00 5.91 -20.62
CA SER A 482 -63.26 5.61 -19.18
C SER A 482 -62.27 4.73 -18.38
N ALA A 483 -61.74 5.16 -17.22
CA ALA A 483 -62.38 5.42 -15.89
C ALA A 483 -62.82 4.12 -15.16
N SER A 484 -62.89 4.01 -13.82
CA SER A 484 -62.86 5.04 -12.74
C SER A 484 -62.44 4.48 -11.35
N ALA A 485 -61.87 5.35 -10.50
CA ALA A 485 -62.10 5.53 -9.04
C ALA A 485 -62.06 4.35 -8.00
N GLY A 486 -61.57 4.68 -6.79
CA GLY A 486 -61.82 3.94 -5.52
C GLY A 486 -63.02 4.53 -4.75
N PRO A 487 -63.05 4.63 -3.38
CA PRO A 487 -62.10 4.17 -2.36
C PRO A 487 -62.78 3.38 -1.18
N GLY A 488 -62.08 3.11 -0.07
CA GLY A 488 -62.69 2.54 1.16
C GLY A 488 -61.72 2.42 2.36
N ALA A 489 -62.24 2.39 3.60
CA ALA A 489 -61.45 2.36 4.86
C ALA A 489 -62.18 1.62 6.02
N LEU A 490 -61.51 1.47 7.17
CA LEU A 490 -61.85 0.67 8.38
C LEU A 490 -61.67 -0.86 8.19
N GLY A 491 -61.21 -1.67 9.15
CA GLY A 491 -60.55 -1.42 10.45
C GLY A 491 -61.14 -2.25 11.62
N LEU A 492 -60.34 -3.07 12.33
CA LEU A 492 -60.48 -3.43 13.77
C LEU A 492 -59.47 -4.50 14.31
N LEU A 493 -58.82 -4.13 15.41
CA LEU A 493 -58.23 -4.88 16.55
C LEU A 493 -58.28 -6.43 16.65
N SER A 494 -57.12 -7.07 16.87
CA SER A 494 -56.74 -7.91 18.05
C SER A 494 -55.51 -8.79 17.76
N GLY A 495 -54.62 -9.15 18.71
CA GLY A 495 -54.61 -8.88 20.15
C GLY A 495 -53.20 -9.02 20.78
N ARG A 496 -53.12 -8.89 22.12
CA ARG A 496 -51.85 -8.76 22.88
C ARG A 496 -51.05 -10.07 23.01
N GLY A 497 -49.72 -9.93 23.05
CA GLY A 497 -48.82 -10.78 23.83
C GLY A 497 -47.77 -9.88 24.50
N THR A 498 -47.73 -9.87 25.83
CA THR A 498 -46.77 -9.07 26.62
C THR A 498 -45.91 -10.00 27.46
N ASP A 499 -44.60 -9.79 27.44
CA ASP A 499 -43.73 -10.18 28.56
C ASP A 499 -42.66 -9.08 28.78
N THR A 500 -42.15 -8.99 30.00
CA THR A 500 -41.41 -7.82 30.50
C THR A 500 -40.06 -8.21 31.10
N GLY A 501 -39.00 -8.09 30.31
CA GLY A 501 -37.62 -8.01 30.80
C GLY A 501 -37.26 -6.56 31.11
N ALA A 502 -36.90 -6.26 32.37
CA ALA A 502 -36.66 -4.89 32.80
C ALA A 502 -35.30 -4.35 32.31
N GLY A 503 -35.34 -3.39 31.38
CA GLY A 503 -34.16 -2.62 31.00
C GLY A 503 -33.82 -1.55 32.05
N VAL A 504 -32.57 -1.51 32.49
CA VAL A 504 -32.01 -0.30 33.11
C VAL A 504 -31.83 0.74 31.99
N PRO A 505 -32.41 1.96 32.10
CA PRO A 505 -32.32 2.94 31.04
C PRO A 505 -30.94 3.61 31.02
N HIS A 506 -30.01 3.01 30.28
CA HIS A 506 -28.79 3.72 29.87
C HIS A 506 -29.14 4.67 28.72
N PRO A 507 -28.75 5.97 28.76
CA PRO A 507 -29.22 6.96 27.81
C PRO A 507 -28.83 6.65 26.35
N ASP A 508 -29.69 7.08 25.42
CA ASP A 508 -29.48 6.92 23.99
C ASP A 508 -28.18 7.62 23.53
N LEU A 509 -27.26 6.83 22.98
CA LEU A 509 -26.00 7.30 22.41
C LEU A 509 -26.23 7.66 20.93
N PRO A 510 -26.08 8.94 20.51
CA PRO A 510 -26.30 9.35 19.13
C PRO A 510 -25.13 8.91 18.21
N GLY A 511 -25.42 8.77 16.91
CA GLY A 511 -24.42 8.40 15.88
C GLY A 511 -23.22 9.36 15.77
N ASP A 512 -23.37 10.58 16.29
CA ASP A 512 -22.31 11.57 16.53
C ASP A 512 -21.03 11.00 17.15
N LEU A 513 -21.15 9.96 17.98
CA LEU A 513 -20.02 9.32 18.67
C LEU A 513 -18.95 8.78 17.70
N VAL A 514 -19.35 8.41 16.48
CA VAL A 514 -18.49 7.87 15.43
C VAL A 514 -18.02 8.96 14.46
N ILE A 515 -18.91 9.87 14.06
CA ILE A 515 -18.57 10.99 13.15
C ILE A 515 -17.48 11.89 13.78
N ARG A 516 -17.42 11.96 15.11
CA ARG A 516 -16.37 12.65 15.88
C ARG A 516 -15.14 11.76 16.16
N SER A 517 -14.74 10.90 15.23
CA SER A 517 -13.53 10.07 15.35
C SER A 517 -12.41 10.53 14.43
N ALA A 518 -11.19 10.62 14.95
CA ALA A 518 -10.00 10.85 14.14
C ALA A 518 -9.65 9.65 13.23
N LEU A 519 -10.29 8.49 13.46
CA LEU A 519 -10.20 7.31 12.60
C LEU A 519 -11.32 7.28 11.54
N ALA A 520 -12.37 8.10 11.70
CA ALA A 520 -13.48 8.17 10.76
C ALA A 520 -13.25 9.27 9.73
N SER A 521 -13.37 8.94 8.45
CA SER A 521 -13.38 9.92 7.35
C SER A 521 -14.65 9.80 6.50
N ARG A 522 -14.91 10.78 5.63
CA ARG A 522 -16.09 10.74 4.75
C ARG A 522 -15.87 9.77 3.60
N TYR A 523 -16.85 8.92 3.35
CA TYR A 523 -16.92 8.09 2.16
C TYR A 523 -17.42 8.92 0.98
N VAL A 524 -16.62 8.94 -0.09
CA VAL A 524 -17.00 9.48 -1.41
C VAL A 524 -17.00 8.29 -2.38
N PRO A 525 -18.11 7.98 -3.06
CA PRO A 525 -18.14 6.91 -4.05
C PRO A 525 -17.37 7.34 -5.31
N ALA A 526 -16.67 6.41 -5.94
CA ALA A 526 -16.08 6.63 -7.25
C ALA A 526 -17.20 6.77 -8.29
N ALA A 527 -17.01 7.64 -9.29
CA ALA A 527 -17.93 7.73 -10.42
C ALA A 527 -18.02 6.37 -11.14
N ASP A 528 -19.23 5.90 -11.44
CA ASP A 528 -19.48 4.62 -12.13
C ASP A 528 -20.09 4.79 -13.53
N ALA A 529 -20.22 6.03 -14.00
CA ALA A 529 -20.68 6.35 -15.34
C ALA A 529 -19.75 5.75 -16.44
N PRO A 530 -20.28 5.34 -17.60
CA PRO A 530 -19.45 4.88 -18.72
C PRO A 530 -18.45 5.96 -19.18
N VAL A 531 -17.17 5.59 -19.22
CA VAL A 531 -16.04 6.44 -19.66
C VAL A 531 -15.47 5.94 -20.99
N LEU A 532 -15.53 4.62 -21.23
CA LEU A 532 -14.88 3.96 -22.37
C LEU A 532 -15.76 2.84 -22.97
N ASP A 533 -15.51 2.51 -24.23
CA ASP A 533 -16.24 1.45 -24.95
C ASP A 533 -15.92 0.05 -24.40
N LEU A 534 -16.94 -0.80 -24.29
CA LEU A 534 -16.84 -2.21 -23.87
C LEU A 534 -15.81 -3.01 -24.68
N PHE A 535 -15.60 -2.66 -25.96
CA PHE A 535 -14.58 -3.24 -26.83
C PHE A 535 -13.17 -3.20 -26.21
N VAL A 536 -12.84 -2.17 -25.42
CA VAL A 536 -11.56 -2.06 -24.70
C VAL A 536 -11.43 -3.18 -23.65
N LEU A 537 -12.51 -3.45 -22.92
CA LEU A 537 -12.57 -4.50 -21.88
C LEU A 537 -12.75 -5.91 -22.47
N ASP A 538 -13.29 -6.04 -23.68
CA ASP A 538 -13.28 -7.29 -24.46
C ASP A 538 -11.89 -7.62 -25.02
N ASN A 539 -11.12 -6.62 -25.43
CA ASN A 539 -9.80 -6.79 -26.04
C ASN A 539 -8.66 -6.41 -25.07
N VAL A 540 -8.82 -6.71 -23.79
CA VAL A 540 -7.92 -6.30 -22.71
C VAL A 540 -6.51 -6.93 -22.77
N GLY A 541 -6.33 -7.98 -23.58
CA GLY A 541 -5.01 -8.56 -23.86
C GLY A 541 -4.10 -7.67 -24.72
N ILE A 542 -4.63 -6.60 -25.32
CA ILE A 542 -3.85 -5.59 -26.03
C ILE A 542 -3.28 -4.59 -25.01
N SER A 543 -1.97 -4.35 -25.03
CA SER A 543 -1.27 -3.54 -23.99
C SER A 543 -1.86 -2.14 -23.78
N SER A 544 -2.33 -1.48 -24.84
CA SER A 544 -3.00 -0.17 -24.75
C SER A 544 -4.40 -0.24 -24.11
N ASN A 545 -5.12 -1.34 -24.30
CA ASN A 545 -6.40 -1.58 -23.62
C ASN A 545 -6.18 -1.96 -22.15
N LEU A 546 -5.15 -2.77 -21.85
CA LEU A 546 -4.73 -3.08 -20.49
C LEU A 546 -4.35 -1.80 -19.72
N ALA A 547 -3.63 -0.88 -20.34
CA ALA A 547 -3.30 0.43 -19.77
C ALA A 547 -4.57 1.25 -19.47
N LYS A 548 -5.53 1.30 -20.40
CA LYS A 548 -6.83 1.98 -20.19
C LYS A 548 -7.65 1.36 -19.05
N VAL A 549 -7.75 0.04 -18.97
CA VAL A 549 -8.44 -0.66 -17.86
C VAL A 549 -7.74 -0.39 -16.51
N ARG A 550 -6.40 -0.37 -16.49
CA ARG A 550 -5.61 -0.03 -15.29
C ARG A 550 -5.78 1.41 -14.85
N ALA A 551 -5.81 2.38 -15.76
CA ALA A 551 -6.09 3.77 -15.42
C ALA A 551 -7.47 3.93 -14.73
N GLN A 552 -8.49 3.21 -15.21
CA GLN A 552 -9.81 3.21 -14.57
C GLN A 552 -9.81 2.52 -13.20
N ILE A 553 -9.00 1.46 -13.01
CA ILE A 553 -8.78 0.84 -11.68
C ILE A 553 -8.10 1.83 -10.73
N ASP A 554 -7.07 2.53 -11.17
CA ASP A 554 -6.27 3.42 -10.33
C ASP A 554 -7.04 4.67 -9.90
N ASP A 555 -7.90 5.23 -10.75
CA ASP A 555 -8.84 6.28 -10.37
C ASP A 555 -9.88 5.78 -9.33
N ILE A 556 -10.49 4.60 -9.54
CA ILE A 556 -11.40 4.01 -8.55
C ILE A 556 -10.69 3.75 -7.22
N LEU A 557 -9.40 3.36 -7.23
CA LEU A 557 -8.62 3.16 -6.01
C LEU A 557 -8.24 4.50 -5.35
N THR A 558 -7.99 5.55 -6.12
CA THR A 558 -7.74 6.91 -5.59
C THR A 558 -8.94 7.43 -4.79
N ALA A 559 -10.17 7.18 -5.27
CA ALA A 559 -11.39 7.56 -4.56
C ALA A 559 -11.80 6.56 -3.45
N GLU A 560 -11.78 5.25 -3.72
CA GLU A 560 -12.43 4.24 -2.89
C GLU A 560 -11.52 3.24 -2.16
N ALA A 561 -10.20 3.22 -2.35
CA ALA A 561 -9.36 2.27 -1.60
C ALA A 561 -9.31 2.54 -0.07
N PRO A 562 -9.28 1.50 0.79
CA PRO A 562 -9.47 0.08 0.46
C PRO A 562 -10.89 -0.21 -0.06
N VAL A 563 -11.00 -1.06 -1.08
CA VAL A 563 -12.27 -1.42 -1.72
C VAL A 563 -12.38 -2.94 -1.87
N THR A 564 -13.57 -3.52 -1.71
CA THR A 564 -13.72 -4.97 -1.96
C THR A 564 -13.51 -5.27 -3.45
N ALA A 565 -12.84 -6.38 -3.76
CA ALA A 565 -12.57 -6.81 -5.13
C ALA A 565 -13.86 -6.92 -5.97
N GLU A 566 -14.94 -7.37 -5.34
CA GLU A 566 -16.27 -7.42 -5.95
C GLU A 566 -16.80 -6.02 -6.31
N ARG A 567 -16.66 -5.03 -5.42
CA ARG A 567 -17.08 -3.66 -5.70
C ARG A 567 -16.23 -3.02 -6.81
N LEU A 568 -14.90 -3.16 -6.75
CA LEU A 568 -13.99 -2.68 -7.80
C LEU A 568 -14.39 -3.26 -9.16
N ALA A 569 -14.59 -4.58 -9.25
CA ALA A 569 -14.95 -5.22 -10.51
C ALA A 569 -16.29 -4.74 -11.10
N ARG A 570 -17.27 -4.40 -10.25
CA ARG A 570 -18.54 -3.81 -10.69
C ARG A 570 -18.40 -2.34 -11.13
N LEU A 571 -17.59 -1.54 -10.43
CA LEU A 571 -17.33 -0.14 -10.81
C LEU A 571 -16.59 -0.08 -12.16
N VAL A 572 -15.52 -0.87 -12.33
CA VAL A 572 -14.80 -1.00 -13.61
C VAL A 572 -15.76 -1.44 -14.71
N ALA A 573 -16.56 -2.49 -14.50
CA ALA A 573 -17.51 -2.97 -15.50
C ALA A 573 -18.48 -1.88 -15.98
N ARG A 574 -19.03 -1.06 -15.07
CA ARG A 574 -19.94 0.04 -15.41
C ARG A 574 -19.27 1.15 -16.19
N ARG A 575 -18.02 1.49 -15.87
CA ARG A 575 -17.19 2.44 -16.66
C ARG A 575 -16.91 1.98 -18.09
N PHE A 576 -17.03 0.67 -18.36
CA PHE A 576 -17.00 0.08 -19.71
C PHE A 576 -18.40 -0.29 -20.24
N GLY A 577 -19.47 0.35 -19.73
CA GLY A 577 -20.85 0.17 -20.21
C GLY A 577 -21.52 -1.17 -19.83
N LEU A 578 -20.87 -2.01 -19.02
CA LEU A 578 -21.38 -3.35 -18.68
C LEU A 578 -22.20 -3.36 -17.40
N GLU A 579 -23.53 -3.20 -17.53
CA GLU A 579 -24.47 -3.24 -16.40
C GLU A 579 -24.43 -4.54 -15.57
N ARG A 580 -24.15 -5.68 -16.22
CA ARG A 580 -24.25 -7.03 -15.63
C ARG A 580 -22.92 -7.76 -15.68
N LEU A 581 -22.19 -7.69 -14.57
CA LEU A 581 -20.98 -8.47 -14.34
C LEU A 581 -21.28 -9.99 -14.30
N ARG A 582 -20.42 -10.79 -14.95
CA ARG A 582 -20.43 -12.27 -14.90
C ARG A 582 -19.10 -12.76 -14.33
N GLU A 583 -19.10 -13.94 -13.69
CA GLU A 583 -17.94 -14.50 -12.99
C GLU A 583 -16.64 -14.48 -13.81
N ALA A 584 -16.67 -14.97 -15.05
CA ALA A 584 -15.51 -14.95 -15.94
C ALA A 584 -14.99 -13.53 -16.22
N ARG A 585 -15.89 -12.55 -16.42
CA ARG A 585 -15.51 -11.15 -16.67
C ARG A 585 -14.94 -10.48 -15.42
N ARG A 586 -15.48 -10.82 -14.25
CA ARG A 586 -14.96 -10.40 -12.95
C ARG A 586 -13.54 -10.91 -12.74
N ALA A 587 -13.30 -12.19 -13.03
CA ALA A 587 -11.95 -12.76 -13.00
C ALA A 587 -11.00 -12.04 -13.96
N THR A 588 -11.42 -11.75 -15.20
CA THR A 588 -10.64 -10.95 -16.15
C THR A 588 -10.29 -9.56 -15.61
N ILE A 589 -11.26 -8.82 -15.05
CA ILE A 589 -11.00 -7.50 -14.45
C ILE A 589 -10.00 -7.62 -13.29
N LEU A 590 -10.19 -8.57 -12.38
CA LEU A 590 -9.31 -8.76 -11.23
C LEU A 590 -7.88 -9.22 -11.63
N GLN A 591 -7.72 -9.88 -12.77
CA GLN A 591 -6.40 -10.20 -13.35
C GLN A 591 -5.67 -8.96 -13.91
N THR A 592 -6.37 -7.86 -14.20
CA THR A 592 -5.72 -6.61 -14.67
C THR A 592 -5.18 -5.74 -13.54
N VAL A 593 -5.73 -5.90 -12.32
CA VAL A 593 -5.28 -5.20 -11.10
C VAL A 593 -3.78 -5.44 -10.90
N PRO A 594 -2.96 -4.40 -10.64
CA PRO A 594 -1.54 -4.58 -10.36
C PRO A 594 -1.29 -5.54 -9.19
N LYS A 595 -0.34 -6.47 -9.36
CA LYS A 595 0.10 -7.38 -8.30
C LYS A 595 0.56 -6.59 -7.06
N GLY A 596 0.38 -7.17 -5.87
CA GLY A 596 0.62 -6.49 -4.59
C GLY A 596 -0.54 -5.62 -4.08
N ARG A 597 -1.45 -5.15 -4.95
CA ARG A 597 -2.63 -4.36 -4.51
C ARG A 597 -3.79 -5.21 -4.01
N LEU A 598 -3.92 -6.45 -4.48
CA LEU A 598 -4.99 -7.38 -4.09
C LEU A 598 -4.55 -8.19 -2.85
N HIS A 599 -5.15 -7.89 -1.70
CA HIS A 599 -4.91 -8.56 -0.42
C HIS A 599 -6.07 -9.50 -0.05
N ARG A 600 -5.79 -10.52 0.78
CA ARG A 600 -6.81 -11.38 1.38
C ARG A 600 -6.95 -11.08 2.87
N SER A 601 -8.09 -10.56 3.26
CA SER A 601 -8.42 -10.19 4.63
C SER A 601 -8.56 -11.42 5.55
N PRO A 602 -8.35 -11.31 6.88
CA PRO A 602 -8.49 -12.42 7.84
C PRO A 602 -9.88 -13.09 7.92
N ASN A 603 -10.94 -12.46 7.42
CA ASN A 603 -12.27 -13.06 7.28
C ASN A 603 -12.46 -13.83 5.96
N GLY A 604 -11.50 -13.76 5.05
CA GLY A 604 -11.55 -14.37 3.71
C GLY A 604 -11.99 -13.43 2.58
N ASP A 605 -12.37 -12.18 2.86
CA ASP A 605 -12.64 -11.18 1.81
C ASP A 605 -11.38 -10.93 0.95
N LEU A 606 -11.61 -10.55 -0.31
CA LEU A 606 -10.57 -10.00 -1.18
C LEU A 606 -10.74 -8.48 -1.25
N VAL A 607 -9.70 -7.74 -0.90
CA VAL A 607 -9.70 -6.28 -0.80
C VAL A 607 -8.55 -5.71 -1.62
N VAL A 608 -8.83 -4.68 -2.40
CA VAL A 608 -7.85 -3.98 -3.23
C VAL A 608 -7.49 -2.65 -2.59
N TRP A 609 -6.19 -2.42 -2.46
CA TRP A 609 -5.59 -1.28 -1.78
C TRP A 609 -4.93 -0.32 -2.79
N HIS A 610 -4.86 0.96 -2.43
CA HIS A 610 -4.04 1.91 -3.15
C HIS A 610 -2.58 1.80 -2.66
N LEU A 611 -1.58 2.05 -3.51
CA LEU A 611 -0.15 1.83 -3.17
C LEU A 611 0.37 2.72 -2.03
N ALA A 612 -0.35 3.79 -1.68
CA ALA A 612 -0.05 4.64 -0.53
C ALA A 612 -0.71 4.16 0.79
N GLN A 613 -1.33 2.99 0.81
CA GLN A 613 -1.99 2.40 1.98
C GLN A 613 -1.40 1.03 2.29
N ASP A 614 -1.04 0.79 3.56
CA ASP A 614 -0.59 -0.50 4.07
C ASP A 614 -1.75 -1.21 4.81
N PRO A 615 -2.14 -2.45 4.41
CA PRO A 615 -3.17 -3.22 5.10
C PRO A 615 -2.86 -3.51 6.58
N ALA A 616 -1.58 -3.61 6.96
CA ALA A 616 -1.19 -3.99 8.32
C ALA A 616 -1.36 -2.83 9.32
N THR A 617 -1.03 -1.60 8.93
CA THR A 617 -1.14 -0.39 9.78
C THR A 617 -2.44 0.40 9.60
N TRP A 618 -3.30 0.06 8.62
CA TRP A 618 -4.55 0.78 8.39
C TRP A 618 -5.55 0.65 9.55
N THR A 619 -5.77 1.76 10.26
CA THR A 619 -6.69 1.90 11.42
C THR A 619 -7.94 2.74 11.13
N GLY A 620 -8.06 3.30 9.92
CA GLY A 620 -9.20 4.16 9.53
C GLY A 620 -10.44 3.40 9.06
N TYR A 621 -11.55 4.12 8.92
CA TYR A 621 -12.78 3.65 8.28
C TYR A 621 -13.63 4.83 7.74
N ARG A 622 -14.36 4.63 6.64
CA ARG A 622 -15.15 5.69 5.98
C ARG A 622 -16.65 5.53 6.15
N VAL A 623 -17.29 6.59 6.66
CA VAL A 623 -18.74 6.69 6.86
C VAL A 623 -19.41 7.50 5.74
N PRO A 624 -20.60 7.10 5.23
CA PRO A 624 -21.30 7.85 4.19
C PRO A 624 -21.71 9.24 4.67
N ALA A 625 -21.56 10.24 3.80
CA ALA A 625 -22.15 11.56 4.00
C ALA A 625 -23.68 11.52 3.82
N ASP A 626 -24.40 12.50 4.36
CA ASP A 626 -25.86 12.58 4.27
C ASP A 626 -26.36 12.43 2.83
N GLY A 627 -27.41 11.62 2.64
CA GLY A 627 -27.95 11.25 1.32
C GLY A 627 -27.14 10.23 0.52
N THR A 628 -25.87 9.96 0.89
CA THR A 628 -25.02 8.94 0.24
C THR A 628 -25.33 7.56 0.80
N ARG A 629 -25.36 6.52 -0.05
CA ARG A 629 -25.62 5.14 0.37
C ARG A 629 -24.44 4.20 0.05
N ARG A 630 -23.97 3.50 1.08
CA ARG A 630 -23.00 2.39 1.00
C ARG A 630 -23.65 1.13 1.58
N ASP A 631 -23.43 -0.04 0.98
CA ASP A 631 -23.90 -1.31 1.54
C ASP A 631 -22.81 -1.96 2.41
N VAL A 632 -23.16 -2.73 3.45
CA VAL A 632 -22.19 -3.44 4.30
C VAL A 632 -21.43 -4.49 3.51
N ALA A 633 -22.05 -5.09 2.47
CA ALA A 633 -21.38 -5.98 1.53
C ALA A 633 -20.24 -5.29 0.73
N ASP A 634 -20.30 -3.96 0.64
CA ASP A 634 -19.37 -3.11 -0.11
C ASP A 634 -18.33 -2.42 0.78
N VAL A 635 -18.37 -2.64 2.10
CA VAL A 635 -17.35 -2.20 3.06
C VAL A 635 -16.30 -3.32 3.21
N PRO A 636 -14.99 -3.04 3.04
CA PRO A 636 -13.90 -3.97 3.33
C PRO A 636 -13.91 -4.47 4.77
N TYR A 637 -13.34 -5.65 4.99
CA TYR A 637 -13.21 -6.22 6.33
C TYR A 637 -12.51 -5.28 7.31
N GLU A 638 -11.45 -4.61 6.87
CA GLU A 638 -10.60 -3.77 7.72
C GLU A 638 -11.37 -2.52 8.20
N GLU A 639 -12.19 -1.91 7.33
CA GLU A 639 -13.05 -0.80 7.75
C GLU A 639 -14.16 -1.25 8.72
N LEU A 640 -14.69 -2.46 8.56
CA LEU A 640 -15.64 -3.05 9.53
C LEU A 640 -14.95 -3.33 10.88
N ARG A 641 -13.79 -3.99 10.86
CA ARG A 641 -12.95 -4.32 12.04
C ARG A 641 -12.57 -3.06 12.81
N ASN A 642 -12.10 -2.03 12.11
CA ASN A 642 -11.67 -0.77 12.70
C ASN A 642 -12.85 0.01 13.30
N ALA A 643 -14.00 0.05 12.62
CA ALA A 643 -15.22 0.67 13.15
C ALA A 643 -15.78 -0.07 14.37
N LEU A 644 -15.76 -1.41 14.38
CA LEU A 644 -16.11 -2.22 15.56
C LEU A 644 -15.19 -1.91 16.74
N ALA A 645 -13.88 -1.83 16.51
CA ALA A 645 -12.90 -1.53 17.56
C ALA A 645 -13.08 -0.11 18.14
N ASP A 646 -13.28 0.90 17.29
CA ASP A 646 -13.47 2.29 17.72
C ASP A 646 -14.79 2.46 18.49
N VAL A 647 -15.91 1.88 18.02
CA VAL A 647 -17.18 1.88 18.76
C VAL A 647 -17.06 1.17 20.12
N ALA A 648 -16.41 0.00 20.17
CA ALA A 648 -16.19 -0.74 21.42
C ALA A 648 -15.31 0.04 22.42
N ARG A 649 -14.26 0.72 21.92
CA ARG A 649 -13.35 1.54 22.74
C ARG A 649 -14.05 2.78 23.31
N ARG A 650 -14.80 3.51 22.47
CA ARG A 650 -15.53 4.74 22.84
C ARG A 650 -16.69 4.48 23.81
N ALA A 651 -17.35 3.33 23.69
CA ALA A 651 -18.43 2.93 24.59
C ALA A 651 -17.91 2.27 25.89
N HIS A 652 -16.60 2.06 26.03
CA HIS A 652 -15.97 1.34 27.14
C HIS A 652 -16.53 -0.10 27.32
N GLY A 653 -16.81 -0.78 26.21
CA GLY A 653 -17.32 -2.15 26.17
C GLY A 653 -18.83 -2.24 25.88
N LEU A 654 -19.23 -3.14 24.98
CA LEU A 654 -20.63 -3.33 24.57
C LEU A 654 -21.03 -4.80 24.38
N PRO A 655 -22.27 -5.20 24.71
CA PRO A 655 -22.84 -6.46 24.23
C PRO A 655 -22.86 -6.51 22.70
N GLU A 656 -22.69 -7.70 22.14
CA GLU A 656 -22.46 -7.91 20.70
C GLU A 656 -23.56 -7.34 19.80
N ASP A 657 -24.84 -7.58 20.12
CA ASP A 657 -25.97 -7.00 19.36
C ASP A 657 -25.98 -5.47 19.36
N ARG A 658 -25.55 -4.84 20.47
CA ARG A 658 -25.47 -3.37 20.58
C ARG A 658 -24.26 -2.84 19.81
N LEU A 659 -23.12 -3.55 19.83
CA LEU A 659 -21.96 -3.21 19.03
C LEU A 659 -22.28 -3.29 17.53
N VAL A 660 -22.83 -4.42 17.06
CA VAL A 660 -23.30 -4.62 15.68
C VAL A 660 -24.33 -3.56 15.27
N SER A 661 -25.30 -3.24 16.13
CA SER A 661 -26.32 -2.23 15.82
C SER A 661 -25.76 -0.80 15.75
N LEU A 662 -24.77 -0.45 16.58
CA LEU A 662 -24.16 0.89 16.55
C LEU A 662 -23.19 1.05 15.38
N THR A 663 -22.40 0.02 15.06
CA THR A 663 -21.54 0.01 13.87
C THR A 663 -22.37 -0.02 12.57
N ALA A 664 -23.53 -0.68 12.53
CA ALA A 664 -24.47 -0.52 11.41
C ALA A 664 -24.96 0.94 11.27
N GLY A 665 -25.25 1.61 12.40
CA GLY A 665 -25.60 3.02 12.43
C GLY A 665 -24.49 3.94 11.91
N ALA A 666 -23.22 3.64 12.20
CA ALA A 666 -22.06 4.37 11.68
C ALA A 666 -21.99 4.37 10.15
N PHE A 667 -22.33 3.27 9.50
CA PHE A 667 -22.41 3.17 8.04
C PHE A 667 -23.75 3.70 7.47
N GLY A 668 -24.50 4.49 8.24
CA GLY A 668 -25.76 5.12 7.82
C GLY A 668 -26.99 4.21 7.86
N ILE A 669 -26.88 3.00 8.43
CA ILE A 669 -27.91 1.96 8.31
C ILE A 669 -28.74 1.89 9.59
N ALA A 670 -29.73 2.78 9.70
CA ALA A 670 -30.66 2.86 10.84
C ALA A 670 -31.49 1.58 11.09
N ARG A 671 -31.61 0.69 10.09
CA ARG A 671 -32.25 -0.65 10.21
C ARG A 671 -31.48 -1.67 9.37
N PRO A 672 -30.47 -2.37 9.92
CA PRO A 672 -29.73 -3.36 9.15
C PRO A 672 -30.62 -4.53 8.71
N SER A 673 -30.32 -5.11 7.56
CA SER A 673 -30.92 -6.36 7.07
C SER A 673 -30.40 -7.57 7.87
N ALA A 674 -30.94 -8.77 7.62
CA ALA A 674 -30.38 -10.00 8.18
C ALA A 674 -28.92 -10.21 7.71
N ALA A 675 -28.67 -10.06 6.41
CA ALA A 675 -27.33 -10.18 5.83
C ALA A 675 -26.33 -9.12 6.37
N ALA A 676 -26.78 -7.88 6.58
CA ALA A 676 -25.95 -6.83 7.14
C ALA A 676 -25.55 -7.11 8.60
N ARG A 677 -26.45 -7.67 9.43
CA ARG A 677 -26.08 -8.16 10.76
C ARG A 677 -25.11 -9.33 10.68
N GLN A 678 -25.40 -10.32 9.84
CA GLN A 678 -24.57 -11.51 9.68
C GLN A 678 -23.11 -11.16 9.35
N ARG A 679 -22.89 -10.30 8.35
CA ARG A 679 -21.54 -9.84 7.96
C ARG A 679 -20.82 -9.06 9.07
N LEU A 680 -21.55 -8.32 9.91
CA LEU A 680 -20.99 -7.64 11.08
C LEU A 680 -20.65 -8.61 12.23
N SER A 681 -21.47 -9.65 12.48
CA SER A 681 -21.15 -10.70 13.46
C SER A 681 -20.00 -11.60 13.01
N GLU A 682 -19.87 -11.88 11.71
CA GLU A 682 -18.70 -12.54 11.10
C GLU A 682 -17.44 -11.69 11.25
N ALA A 683 -17.57 -10.36 11.12
CA ALA A 683 -16.48 -9.43 11.37
C ALA A 683 -16.07 -9.39 12.86
N VAL A 684 -17.04 -9.36 13.80
CA VAL A 684 -16.77 -9.49 15.25
C VAL A 684 -16.06 -10.81 15.56
N THR A 685 -16.53 -11.91 14.99
CA THR A 685 -15.95 -13.27 15.17
C THR A 685 -14.52 -13.36 14.62
N THR A 686 -14.16 -12.50 13.66
CA THR A 686 -12.80 -12.43 13.11
C THR A 686 -11.91 -11.49 13.92
N ALA A 687 -12.42 -10.31 14.31
CA ALA A 687 -11.71 -9.36 15.17
C ALA A 687 -11.39 -9.95 16.56
N LEU A 688 -12.23 -10.86 17.06
CA LEU A 688 -11.94 -11.68 18.26
C LEU A 688 -10.79 -12.68 18.06
N ARG A 689 -10.61 -13.23 16.86
CA ARG A 689 -9.51 -14.15 16.52
C ARG A 689 -8.19 -13.40 16.30
N GLU A 690 -8.24 -12.16 15.80
CA GLU A 690 -7.09 -11.26 15.71
C GLU A 690 -6.71 -10.60 17.05
N GLY A 691 -7.53 -10.74 18.10
CA GLY A 691 -7.34 -10.04 19.38
C GLY A 691 -7.65 -8.54 19.35
N VAL A 692 -8.09 -7.99 18.21
CA VAL A 692 -8.52 -6.59 18.03
C VAL A 692 -9.81 -6.29 18.82
N LEU A 693 -10.62 -7.32 19.08
CA LEU A 693 -11.63 -7.32 20.14
C LEU A 693 -11.30 -8.40 21.18
N VAL A 694 -11.68 -8.15 22.43
CA VAL A 694 -11.57 -9.08 23.56
C VAL A 694 -12.91 -9.14 24.30
N ARG A 695 -13.44 -10.34 24.52
CA ARG A 695 -14.66 -10.54 25.31
C ARG A 695 -14.33 -10.58 26.81
N ARG A 696 -15.02 -9.79 27.63
CA ARG A 696 -14.95 -9.81 29.10
C ARG A 696 -16.36 -9.80 29.66
N ALA A 697 -16.73 -10.86 30.38
CA ALA A 697 -18.13 -11.17 30.69
C ALA A 697 -18.99 -11.12 29.40
N GLU A 698 -20.14 -10.44 29.44
CA GLU A 698 -21.08 -10.35 28.30
C GLU A 698 -20.71 -9.25 27.28
N ALA A 699 -19.66 -8.46 27.52
CA ALA A 699 -19.28 -7.32 26.70
C ALA A 699 -17.99 -7.54 25.89
N LEU A 700 -17.93 -6.91 24.73
CA LEU A 700 -16.80 -6.84 23.81
C LEU A 700 -16.09 -5.51 23.98
N PHE A 701 -14.78 -5.55 24.20
CA PHE A 701 -13.90 -4.41 24.36
C PHE A 701 -12.86 -4.42 23.25
N ALA A 702 -12.42 -3.25 22.78
CA ALA A 702 -11.14 -3.14 22.10
C ALA A 702 -10.07 -2.76 23.15
N PRO A 703 -8.89 -3.38 23.14
CA PRO A 703 -7.78 -3.02 24.03
C PRO A 703 -7.21 -1.61 23.73
#